data_AF-A0A7X6X2Y8-F1
#
_entry.id   AF-A0A7X6X2Y8-F1
#
_cell.length_a   1.000
_cell.length_b   1.000
_cell.length_c   1.000
_cell.angle_alpha   90.00
_cell.angle_beta   90.00
_cell.angle_gamma   90.00
#
_symmetry.space_group_name_H-M   'P 1'
#
loop_
_entity.id
_entity.type
_entity.pdbx_description
1 polymer ?
#
loop_
_entity_poly.entity_id
_entity_poly.type
_entity_poly.pdbx_seq_one_letter_code
_entity_poly.pdbx_strand_id
1 'polypeptide(L)'
;NDELAQKGYKIKIIAGDGWDTTLDSTAIARNNGYIVANTLNGEPLPLKTEAGKDSWPLHLKGEAVFGGQQVGNIVRIELSDLPEETAGWTLEMVGDIGDVITQEEFEEGLACTGSGHYQEWTDKDGNVWSGVPLWVLLGAVDDIETGGHWTFNDELAAQGYSVQVIAGDGFSRTFDSKDVARNDAYLVANKVNGVPLSGSSAPLRLVGAAVAKDDGSLGGAAVGNIVRIEIPELQTPAAAAGSWNLKLTGQITDVISQSEFETGLACPNSGHRVEWTDGEGNVWSGMPLWLLAGWVDDRQPHAFNGNLASIGYKILVKAADGYTKDFDSEDVARSSDYIVADRVNGKALTDAWPLRLVGPAVAKDDGRLGGASVGNIADIELTSFGTAPSAPGLRIVKYGEDGVTIIDEVTVDYKWMEENLPVIGDGKTVYKFEGITNNPDDIWDADETYPGGFKIANAVKGTRLKDLCELVGGMGAGTELVLVARDGYETKLPYSSIYTDPSVQERQGDAILAWWADGKYVPEYADGMRLFFTPGGDNVYGQWDMHETLPESYWHYYYADGVMYPSCAGLSAKWIEEIRVYSIPQGDWTLELDGTALGGLAYDVSKTYFESALVCQFGANHKAAYTDGEGRVWEGMPLWLLVGFVDDADQHSDNAFNDELAQAGYQVVIFSRDGKSAVIDSAHIMRNTDYIVANSLNGALIPESDSSWPLRLVGPAVSGDKSLKQIARIELQPGKPAVVIKLTLGKKEAVVDGKSSALDVAPKAGAADGKAMVPLRFVSEALGAEVQWDPAGGQITVSYGDKEILLTPASNKITVNGEENSLDGAPEMLPPGRVLVPLDFFSRFFGDVTGSQTEAGEITISR
;
A
#
# COMPACT_ATOMS: atom_id res chain seq x y z
N ASN A 1 -1.86 13.01 -25.30
CA ASN A 1 -2.69 14.21 -25.15
C ASN A 1 -3.02 14.75 -26.54
N ASP A 2 -4.12 14.28 -27.13
CA ASP A 2 -4.48 14.59 -28.53
C ASP A 2 -4.94 16.04 -28.70
N GLU A 3 -5.60 16.61 -27.68
CA GLU A 3 -6.04 18.01 -27.67
C GLU A 3 -4.85 18.98 -27.64
N LEU A 4 -3.85 18.71 -26.81
CA LEU A 4 -2.63 19.50 -26.77
C LEU A 4 -1.85 19.39 -28.09
N ALA A 5 -1.81 18.21 -28.71
CA ALA A 5 -1.14 18.03 -30.01
C ALA A 5 -1.80 18.83 -31.14
N GLN A 6 -3.12 19.03 -31.10
CA GLN A 6 -3.81 19.92 -32.06
C GLN A 6 -3.39 21.38 -31.93
N LYS A 7 -2.87 21.79 -30.77
CA LYS A 7 -2.40 23.15 -30.54
C LYS A 7 -1.01 23.42 -31.14
N GLY A 8 -0.34 22.42 -31.73
CA GLY A 8 0.78 22.63 -32.66
C GLY A 8 2.17 22.86 -32.05
N TYR A 9 2.41 22.39 -30.82
CA TYR A 9 3.72 22.42 -30.18
C TYR A 9 4.78 21.62 -30.98
N LYS A 10 6.06 21.92 -30.75
CA LYS A 10 7.20 21.36 -31.50
C LYS A 10 7.92 20.27 -30.72
N ILE A 11 8.38 19.25 -31.44
CA ILE A 11 9.15 18.12 -30.91
C ILE A 11 10.52 18.12 -31.57
N LYS A 12 11.56 18.45 -30.80
CA LYS A 12 12.94 18.49 -31.27
C LYS A 12 13.66 17.19 -30.87
N ILE A 13 14.22 16.47 -31.83
CA ILE A 13 14.92 15.19 -31.63
C ILE A 13 16.40 15.42 -31.90
N ILE A 14 17.25 15.16 -30.91
CA ILE A 14 18.66 15.59 -30.87
C ILE A 14 19.57 14.37 -30.74
N ALA A 15 20.56 14.28 -31.62
CA ALA A 15 21.62 13.29 -31.61
C ALA A 15 22.81 13.70 -30.72
N GLY A 16 23.59 12.72 -30.27
CA GLY A 16 24.77 12.94 -29.42
C GLY A 16 25.89 13.75 -30.09
N ASP A 17 25.89 13.86 -31.42
CA ASP A 17 26.80 14.72 -32.19
C ASP A 17 26.27 16.16 -32.37
N GLY A 18 25.11 16.47 -31.78
CA GLY A 18 24.44 17.76 -31.84
C GLY A 18 23.57 17.96 -33.07
N TRP A 19 23.45 16.97 -33.97
CA TRP A 19 22.48 17.03 -35.08
C TRP A 19 21.05 16.95 -34.54
N ASP A 20 20.11 17.70 -35.12
CA ASP A 20 18.71 17.65 -34.69
C ASP A 20 17.71 17.75 -35.83
N THR A 21 16.47 17.34 -35.55
CA THR A 21 15.30 17.61 -36.38
C THR A 21 14.13 18.06 -35.52
N THR A 22 13.25 18.90 -36.06
CA THR A 22 12.02 19.33 -35.39
C THR A 22 10.79 18.80 -36.14
N LEU A 23 9.86 18.19 -35.40
CA LEU A 23 8.57 17.71 -35.88
C LEU A 23 7.44 18.53 -35.25
N ASP A 24 6.32 18.60 -35.95
CA ASP A 24 5.10 19.21 -35.42
C ASP A 24 4.28 18.16 -34.66
N SER A 25 3.73 18.52 -33.50
CA SER A 25 2.88 17.64 -32.70
C SER A 25 1.67 17.13 -33.48
N THR A 26 1.10 17.94 -34.37
CA THR A 26 0.01 17.51 -35.25
C THR A 26 0.41 16.42 -36.24
N ALA A 27 1.69 16.36 -36.64
CA ALA A 27 2.19 15.39 -37.60
C ALA A 27 2.46 14.02 -36.96
N ILE A 28 2.85 13.98 -35.69
CA ILE A 28 3.19 12.75 -34.96
C ILE A 28 2.02 12.20 -34.13
N ALA A 29 0.99 13.00 -33.87
CA ALA A 29 -0.17 12.59 -33.06
C ALA A 29 -0.78 11.27 -33.58
N ARG A 30 -0.64 10.21 -32.77
CA ARG A 30 -1.07 8.83 -33.08
C ARG A 30 -0.61 8.34 -34.47
N ASN A 31 0.57 8.76 -34.91
CA ASN A 31 1.09 8.43 -36.22
C ASN A 31 2.26 7.43 -36.12
N ASN A 32 1.97 6.17 -36.42
CA ASN A 32 2.97 5.09 -36.44
C ASN A 32 3.99 5.21 -37.58
N GLY A 33 3.83 6.21 -38.46
CA GLY A 33 4.82 6.52 -39.49
C GLY A 33 6.11 7.13 -38.96
N TYR A 34 6.16 7.51 -37.68
CA TYR A 34 7.36 7.94 -36.96
C TYR A 34 7.67 6.93 -35.86
N ILE A 35 8.85 6.31 -35.91
CA ILE A 35 9.32 5.33 -34.93
C ILE A 35 10.71 5.71 -34.43
N VAL A 36 10.92 5.61 -33.13
CA VAL A 36 12.27 5.63 -32.56
C VAL A 36 12.71 4.19 -32.40
N ALA A 37 13.48 3.69 -33.36
CA ALA A 37 13.92 2.31 -33.38
C ALA A 37 15.09 2.09 -32.42
N ASN A 38 15.11 0.93 -31.75
CA ASN A 38 16.23 0.43 -30.95
C ASN A 38 16.82 -0.88 -31.53
N THR A 39 16.17 -1.45 -32.55
CA THR A 39 16.60 -2.66 -33.25
C THR A 39 16.52 -2.49 -34.77
N LEU A 40 17.32 -3.27 -35.50
CA LEU A 40 17.28 -3.43 -36.95
C LEU A 40 17.22 -4.91 -37.27
N ASN A 41 16.13 -5.35 -37.91
CA ASN A 41 15.86 -6.75 -38.24
C ASN A 41 15.86 -7.71 -37.02
N GLY A 42 15.39 -7.23 -35.87
CA GLY A 42 15.33 -8.02 -34.63
C GLY A 42 16.63 -8.02 -33.80
N GLU A 43 17.70 -7.48 -34.35
CA GLU A 43 18.99 -7.33 -33.67
C GLU A 43 19.18 -5.90 -33.15
N PRO A 44 20.01 -5.65 -32.12
CA PRO A 44 20.34 -4.30 -31.67
C PRO A 44 20.83 -3.40 -32.82
N LEU A 45 20.53 -2.11 -32.76
CA LEU A 45 21.03 -1.17 -33.75
C LEU A 45 22.56 -1.23 -33.85
N PRO A 46 23.13 -1.22 -35.06
CA PRO A 46 24.57 -1.11 -35.21
C PRO A 46 25.04 0.25 -34.70
N LEU A 47 26.28 0.34 -34.22
CA LEU A 47 26.88 1.62 -33.81
C LEU A 47 26.78 2.68 -34.91
N LYS A 48 27.00 2.27 -36.16
CA LYS A 48 26.89 3.11 -37.35
C LYS A 48 26.09 2.42 -38.45
N THR A 49 25.38 3.20 -39.25
CA THR A 49 24.73 2.78 -40.50
C THR A 49 25.76 2.40 -41.57
N GLU A 50 25.33 1.74 -42.65
CA GLU A 50 26.18 1.44 -43.82
C GLU A 50 26.80 2.71 -44.45
N ALA A 51 26.14 3.85 -44.31
CA ALA A 51 26.63 5.16 -44.75
C ALA A 51 27.60 5.83 -43.75
N GLY A 52 27.97 5.15 -42.66
CA GLY A 52 28.92 5.63 -41.65
C GLY A 52 28.34 6.62 -40.63
N LYS A 53 27.03 6.89 -40.66
CA LYS A 53 26.34 7.74 -39.68
C LYS A 53 26.06 7.00 -38.38
N ASP A 54 26.17 7.67 -37.24
CA ASP A 54 25.87 7.09 -35.93
C ASP A 54 24.40 6.68 -35.85
N SER A 55 24.13 5.54 -35.20
CA SER A 55 22.80 4.93 -35.18
C SER A 55 22.40 4.41 -33.81
N TRP A 56 23.32 3.84 -33.04
CA TRP A 56 23.08 3.39 -31.66
C TRP A 56 23.10 4.58 -30.69
N PRO A 57 22.28 4.61 -29.62
CA PRO A 57 21.35 3.57 -29.16
C PRO A 57 19.97 3.62 -29.81
N LEU A 58 19.54 4.78 -30.30
CA LEU A 58 18.20 5.03 -30.84
C LEU A 58 18.27 5.75 -32.18
N HIS A 59 17.35 5.43 -33.09
CA HIS A 59 17.29 6.02 -34.43
C HIS A 59 15.86 6.34 -34.86
N LEU A 60 15.58 7.59 -35.23
CA LEU A 60 14.32 8.01 -35.82
C LEU A 60 14.17 7.45 -37.25
N LYS A 61 13.18 6.59 -37.43
CA LYS A 61 12.82 5.90 -38.67
C LYS A 61 11.30 5.90 -38.83
N GLY A 62 10.82 5.25 -39.89
CA GLY A 62 9.40 5.09 -40.17
C GLY A 62 9.02 5.61 -41.55
N GLU A 63 7.83 5.23 -42.02
CA GLU A 63 7.35 5.59 -43.36
C GLU A 63 7.14 7.09 -43.56
N ALA A 64 7.04 7.88 -42.49
CA ALA A 64 6.92 9.33 -42.54
C ALA A 64 8.24 10.09 -42.32
N VAL A 65 9.37 9.38 -42.15
CA VAL A 65 10.67 9.97 -41.82
C VAL A 65 11.62 9.93 -43.02
N PHE A 66 11.94 11.11 -43.57
CA PHE A 66 12.74 11.21 -44.79
C PHE A 66 13.99 12.07 -44.63
N GLY A 67 15.04 11.68 -45.35
CA GLY A 67 16.25 12.49 -45.51
C GLY A 67 16.89 12.91 -44.18
N GLY A 68 17.03 14.21 -43.97
CA GLY A 68 17.67 14.79 -42.79
C GLY A 68 16.94 14.56 -41.46
N GLN A 69 15.68 14.09 -41.50
CA GLN A 69 14.92 13.74 -40.31
C GLN A 69 15.36 12.39 -39.70
N GLN A 70 16.14 11.58 -40.42
CA GLN A 70 16.65 10.31 -39.89
C GLN A 70 17.81 10.57 -38.93
N VAL A 71 17.46 10.86 -37.69
CA VAL A 71 18.39 11.15 -36.58
C VAL A 71 18.75 9.83 -35.89
N GLY A 72 20.00 9.41 -35.99
CA GLY A 72 20.54 8.28 -35.22
C GLY A 72 21.33 8.77 -34.02
N ASN A 73 21.68 7.86 -33.09
CA ASN A 73 22.36 8.23 -31.83
C ASN A 73 21.58 9.30 -31.05
N ILE A 74 20.25 9.14 -30.97
CA ILE A 74 19.37 10.08 -30.26
C ILE A 74 19.71 10.04 -28.77
N VAL A 75 19.99 11.20 -28.20
CA VAL A 75 20.29 11.38 -26.77
C VAL A 75 19.24 12.21 -26.04
N ARG A 76 18.44 12.99 -26.78
CA ARG A 76 17.45 13.89 -26.19
C ARG A 76 16.28 14.15 -27.12
N ILE A 77 15.08 14.22 -26.57
CA ILE A 77 13.88 14.71 -27.25
C ILE A 77 13.30 15.84 -26.39
N GLU A 78 13.03 16.99 -26.97
CA GLU A 78 12.53 18.18 -26.28
C GLU A 78 11.19 18.61 -26.87
N LEU A 79 10.31 19.10 -26.01
CA LEU A 79 9.09 19.79 -26.41
C LEU A 79 9.31 21.31 -26.30
N SER A 80 8.83 22.07 -27.27
CA SER A 80 8.86 23.54 -27.26
C SER A 80 7.55 24.08 -27.83
N ASP A 81 7.26 25.37 -27.58
CA ASP A 81 6.00 26.01 -27.98
C ASP A 81 4.75 25.30 -27.43
N LEU A 82 4.83 24.76 -26.22
CA LEU A 82 3.65 24.27 -25.52
C LEU A 82 2.72 25.47 -25.24
N PRO A 83 1.45 25.43 -25.66
CA PRO A 83 0.51 26.50 -25.38
C PRO A 83 0.30 26.59 -23.88
N GLU A 84 0.42 27.80 -23.34
CA GLU A 84 0.09 28.08 -21.94
C GLU A 84 -1.37 27.67 -21.68
N GLU A 85 -1.59 26.98 -20.56
CA GLU A 85 -2.92 26.78 -19.97
C GLU A 85 -3.62 28.15 -19.93
N THR A 86 -4.90 28.22 -20.33
CA THR A 86 -5.66 29.45 -20.09
C THR A 86 -5.77 29.60 -18.59
N ALA A 87 -5.06 30.56 -18.00
CA ALA A 87 -5.15 30.86 -16.58
C ALA A 87 -6.63 30.94 -16.20
N GLY A 88 -7.05 30.10 -15.25
CA GLY A 88 -8.40 30.11 -14.72
C GLY A 88 -8.76 31.48 -14.13
N TRP A 89 -10.01 31.65 -13.71
CA TRP A 89 -10.37 32.86 -12.98
C TRP A 89 -9.73 32.86 -11.59
N THR A 90 -9.65 34.05 -10.98
CA THR A 90 -9.19 34.25 -9.60
C THR A 90 -10.23 35.00 -8.79
N LEU A 91 -10.29 34.72 -7.49
CA LEU A 91 -11.11 35.41 -6.51
C LEU A 91 -10.19 36.14 -5.51
N GLU A 92 -10.24 37.47 -5.51
CA GLU A 92 -9.50 38.29 -4.55
C GLU A 92 -10.22 38.29 -3.20
N MET A 93 -9.52 37.91 -2.14
CA MET A 93 -10.01 37.93 -0.76
C MET A 93 -9.23 38.99 0.01
N VAL A 94 -9.90 39.88 0.74
CA VAL A 94 -9.21 40.99 1.46
C VAL A 94 -9.82 41.24 2.84
N GLY A 95 -9.08 41.02 3.92
CA GLY A 95 -9.49 41.26 5.30
C GLY A 95 -8.33 41.71 6.17
N ASP A 96 -8.04 40.97 7.24
CA ASP A 96 -6.86 41.17 8.11
C ASP A 96 -5.57 40.93 7.32
N ILE A 97 -5.60 39.91 6.44
CA ILE A 97 -4.67 39.71 5.34
C ILE A 97 -5.46 39.66 4.02
N GLY A 98 -4.78 39.74 2.87
CA GLY A 98 -5.38 39.44 1.57
C GLY A 98 -4.81 38.16 0.96
N ASP A 99 -5.63 37.45 0.19
CA ASP A 99 -5.25 36.21 -0.51
C ASP A 99 -5.92 36.21 -1.90
N VAL A 100 -5.43 35.38 -2.81
CA VAL A 100 -6.02 35.14 -4.11
C VAL A 100 -6.31 33.65 -4.24
N ILE A 101 -7.59 33.32 -4.33
CA ILE A 101 -8.03 31.94 -4.56
C ILE A 101 -8.14 31.72 -6.07
N THR A 102 -7.32 30.83 -6.61
CA THR A 102 -7.38 30.44 -8.01
C THR A 102 -8.57 29.51 -8.29
N GLN A 103 -9.01 29.43 -9.55
CA GLN A 103 -10.04 28.47 -9.94
C GLN A 103 -9.67 27.03 -9.56
N GLU A 104 -8.40 26.66 -9.74
CA GLU A 104 -7.88 25.33 -9.39
C GLU A 104 -8.02 25.08 -7.89
N GLU A 105 -7.50 25.95 -7.04
CA GLU A 105 -7.63 25.83 -5.57
C GLU A 105 -9.09 25.79 -5.12
N PHE A 106 -9.96 26.59 -5.74
CA PHE A 106 -11.39 26.56 -5.43
C PHE A 106 -12.03 25.21 -5.78
N GLU A 107 -11.67 24.63 -6.93
CA GLU A 107 -12.20 23.34 -7.38
C GLU A 107 -11.60 22.15 -6.62
N GLU A 108 -10.33 22.21 -6.24
CA GLU A 108 -9.70 21.25 -5.31
C GLU A 108 -10.36 21.29 -3.94
N GLY A 109 -10.64 22.49 -3.42
CA GLY A 109 -11.36 22.68 -2.17
C GLY A 109 -12.73 22.01 -2.16
N LEU A 110 -13.44 22.03 -3.30
CA LEU A 110 -14.72 21.34 -3.48
C LEU A 110 -14.58 19.81 -3.54
N ALA A 111 -13.45 19.28 -4.00
CA ALA A 111 -13.20 17.84 -4.12
C ALA A 111 -12.81 17.18 -2.80
N CYS A 112 -12.40 17.97 -1.79
CA CYS A 112 -12.01 17.49 -0.48
C CYS A 112 -13.20 16.85 0.26
N THR A 113 -13.22 15.51 0.34
CA THR A 113 -14.30 14.75 0.96
C THR A 113 -14.32 14.91 2.48
N GLY A 114 -15.47 15.24 3.06
CA GLY A 114 -15.66 15.35 4.51
C GLY A 114 -15.35 16.71 5.12
N SER A 115 -14.87 17.68 4.32
CA SER A 115 -14.54 19.04 4.76
C SER A 115 -15.74 19.98 4.90
N GLY A 116 -16.88 19.64 4.28
CA GLY A 116 -18.06 20.50 4.22
C GLY A 116 -17.94 21.70 3.28
N HIS A 117 -16.85 21.81 2.50
CA HIS A 117 -16.63 22.89 1.54
C HIS A 117 -17.61 22.84 0.35
N TYR A 118 -18.10 21.66 0.00
CA TYR A 118 -19.08 21.48 -1.07
C TYR A 118 -20.50 21.58 -0.54
N GLN A 119 -21.26 22.56 -1.03
CA GLN A 119 -22.70 22.67 -0.77
C GLN A 119 -23.49 22.83 -2.07
N GLU A 120 -24.73 22.37 -2.02
CA GLU A 120 -25.70 22.52 -3.10
C GLU A 120 -26.93 23.30 -2.63
N TRP A 121 -27.47 24.13 -3.53
CA TRP A 121 -28.75 24.80 -3.33
C TRP A 121 -29.60 24.69 -4.60
N THR A 122 -30.84 24.23 -4.46
CA THR A 122 -31.80 24.15 -5.57
C THR A 122 -32.70 25.38 -5.59
N ASP A 123 -32.74 26.09 -6.72
CA ASP A 123 -33.62 27.24 -6.90
C ASP A 123 -35.09 26.82 -7.20
N LYS A 124 -35.99 27.80 -7.29
CA LYS A 124 -37.42 27.54 -7.53
C LYS A 124 -37.72 26.98 -8.92
N ASP A 125 -36.81 27.17 -9.87
CA ASP A 125 -36.93 26.66 -11.24
C ASP A 125 -36.35 25.23 -11.35
N GLY A 126 -35.79 24.69 -10.26
CA GLY A 126 -35.22 23.36 -10.17
C GLY A 126 -33.76 23.27 -10.61
N ASN A 127 -33.06 24.40 -10.78
CA ASN A 127 -31.63 24.37 -11.06
C ASN A 127 -30.85 24.13 -9.77
N VAL A 128 -29.88 23.22 -9.83
CA VAL A 128 -28.99 22.88 -8.72
C VAL A 128 -27.71 23.68 -8.85
N TRP A 129 -27.47 24.58 -7.90
CA TRP A 129 -26.25 25.37 -7.84
C TRP A 129 -25.28 24.73 -6.85
N SER A 130 -23.99 24.65 -7.21
CA SER A 130 -22.97 24.04 -6.36
C SER A 130 -21.74 24.94 -6.22
N GLY A 131 -21.14 24.95 -5.04
CA GLY A 131 -19.92 25.70 -4.75
C GLY A 131 -19.58 25.73 -3.26
N VAL A 132 -18.90 26.80 -2.83
CA VAL A 132 -18.36 26.94 -1.48
C VAL A 132 -19.21 27.92 -0.65
N PRO A 133 -19.59 27.58 0.60
CA PRO A 133 -20.24 28.53 1.50
C PRO A 133 -19.40 29.79 1.71
N LEU A 134 -20.03 30.97 1.73
CA LEU A 134 -19.34 32.25 1.88
C LEU A 134 -18.51 32.31 3.16
N TRP A 135 -19.02 31.77 4.27
CA TRP A 135 -18.30 31.76 5.55
C TRP A 135 -17.01 30.93 5.51
N VAL A 136 -16.93 29.89 4.66
CA VAL A 136 -15.70 29.10 4.51
C VAL A 136 -14.62 29.94 3.83
N LEU A 137 -14.98 30.68 2.78
CA LEU A 137 -14.04 31.57 2.07
C LEU A 137 -13.54 32.70 2.96
N LEU A 138 -14.38 33.23 3.86
CA LEU A 138 -13.98 34.29 4.79
C LEU A 138 -12.87 33.85 5.75
N GLY A 139 -12.79 32.56 6.07
CA GLY A 139 -11.70 31.99 6.89
C GLY A 139 -10.30 32.14 6.28
N ALA A 140 -10.19 32.54 5.01
CA ALA A 140 -8.89 32.82 4.40
C ALA A 140 -8.31 34.19 4.81
N VAL A 141 -9.15 35.10 5.32
CA VAL A 141 -8.79 36.52 5.50
C VAL A 141 -9.39 37.20 6.73
N ASP A 142 -10.18 36.51 7.55
CA ASP A 142 -10.76 37.10 8.76
C ASP A 142 -9.77 37.14 9.95
N ASP A 143 -8.68 36.38 9.88
CA ASP A 143 -7.49 36.52 10.73
C ASP A 143 -6.22 35.93 10.07
N ILE A 144 -5.11 35.96 10.81
CA ILE A 144 -3.85 35.30 10.41
C ILE A 144 -3.87 33.83 10.84
N GLU A 145 -3.90 32.95 9.86
CA GLU A 145 -3.83 31.51 10.08
C GLU A 145 -2.47 31.06 10.63
N THR A 146 -2.53 30.09 11.54
CA THR A 146 -1.33 29.46 12.12
C THR A 146 -1.22 27.97 11.79
N GLY A 147 -2.19 27.44 11.03
CA GLY A 147 -2.26 26.05 10.58
C GLY A 147 -2.26 25.92 9.05
N GLY A 148 -2.35 24.67 8.57
CA GLY A 148 -2.37 24.35 7.13
C GLY A 148 -3.76 24.40 6.47
N HIS A 149 -4.80 24.83 7.18
CA HIS A 149 -6.17 24.94 6.68
C HIS A 149 -6.79 26.26 7.16
N TRP A 150 -7.67 26.84 6.34
CA TRP A 150 -8.45 28.03 6.70
C TRP A 150 -9.51 27.71 7.75
N THR A 151 -9.69 28.61 8.70
CA THR A 151 -10.49 28.44 9.91
C THR A 151 -11.29 29.71 10.16
N PHE A 152 -12.58 29.68 9.86
CA PHE A 152 -13.46 30.82 10.11
C PHE A 152 -13.48 31.23 11.60
N ASN A 153 -13.22 32.50 11.89
CA ASN A 153 -13.15 33.05 13.24
C ASN A 153 -14.55 33.43 13.77
N ASP A 154 -15.21 32.46 14.40
CA ASP A 154 -16.56 32.64 14.96
C ASP A 154 -16.63 33.75 16.03
N GLU A 155 -15.57 33.94 16.82
CA GLU A 155 -15.53 34.96 17.87
C GLU A 155 -15.50 36.37 17.28
N LEU A 156 -14.72 36.58 16.23
CA LEU A 156 -14.65 37.84 15.49
C LEU A 156 -15.97 38.11 14.75
N ALA A 157 -16.52 37.10 14.08
CA ALA A 157 -17.82 37.22 13.40
C ALA A 157 -18.95 37.59 14.36
N ALA A 158 -18.92 37.09 15.61
CA ALA A 158 -19.88 37.45 16.65
C ALA A 158 -19.74 38.90 17.15
N GLN A 159 -18.56 39.51 17.06
CA GLN A 159 -18.37 40.94 17.36
C GLN A 159 -19.08 41.82 16.32
N GLY A 160 -19.08 41.38 15.06
CA GLY A 160 -19.78 42.03 13.94
C GLY A 160 -18.82 42.81 13.05
N TYR A 161 -18.76 42.45 11.78
CA TYR A 161 -18.06 43.16 10.72
C TYR A 161 -18.87 43.08 9.42
N SER A 162 -18.50 43.91 8.43
CA SER A 162 -19.16 43.93 7.13
C SER A 162 -18.48 42.98 6.16
N VAL A 163 -19.25 42.14 5.47
CA VAL A 163 -18.77 41.30 4.36
C VAL A 163 -19.24 41.91 3.05
N GLN A 164 -18.32 42.46 2.25
CA GLN A 164 -18.64 42.98 0.92
C GLN A 164 -18.31 41.97 -0.17
N VAL A 165 -19.31 41.61 -0.99
CA VAL A 165 -19.16 40.76 -2.18
C VAL A 165 -19.25 41.63 -3.42
N ILE A 166 -18.20 41.64 -4.23
CA ILE A 166 -17.97 42.61 -5.30
C ILE A 166 -17.83 41.89 -6.66
N ALA A 167 -18.61 42.36 -7.63
CA ALA A 167 -18.59 41.88 -8.99
C ALA A 167 -17.57 42.63 -9.87
N GLY A 168 -17.15 42.00 -10.97
CA GLY A 168 -16.15 42.58 -11.90
C GLY A 168 -16.59 43.86 -12.61
N ASP A 169 -17.89 44.19 -12.58
CA ASP A 169 -18.42 45.48 -13.07
C ASP A 169 -18.49 46.56 -11.97
N GLY A 170 -18.00 46.26 -10.76
CA GLY A 170 -18.00 47.13 -9.60
C GLY A 170 -19.31 47.10 -8.79
N PHE A 171 -20.32 46.33 -9.18
CA PHE A 171 -21.51 46.15 -8.36
C PHE A 171 -21.16 45.37 -7.09
N SER A 172 -21.60 45.86 -5.91
CA SER A 172 -21.34 45.19 -4.65
C SER A 172 -22.56 45.08 -3.74
N ARG A 173 -22.50 44.11 -2.82
CA ARG A 173 -23.45 43.93 -1.73
C ARG A 173 -22.73 43.66 -0.42
N THR A 174 -23.30 44.20 0.66
CA THR A 174 -22.77 44.09 2.02
C THR A 174 -23.69 43.22 2.87
N PHE A 175 -23.10 42.31 3.63
CA PHE A 175 -23.77 41.41 4.57
C PHE A 175 -23.17 41.58 5.97
N ASP A 176 -23.96 41.34 7.02
CA ASP A 176 -23.46 41.32 8.40
C ASP A 176 -22.80 39.96 8.67
N SER A 177 -21.62 39.95 9.27
CA SER A 177 -20.90 38.73 9.62
C SER A 177 -21.73 37.77 10.46
N LYS A 178 -22.64 38.27 11.31
CA LYS A 178 -23.52 37.45 12.16
C LYS A 178 -24.56 36.68 11.36
N ASP A 179 -24.96 37.17 10.19
CA ASP A 179 -25.90 36.49 9.31
C ASP A 179 -25.18 35.42 8.46
N VAL A 180 -23.92 35.67 8.09
CA VAL A 180 -23.11 34.78 7.25
C VAL A 180 -22.46 33.65 8.06
N ALA A 181 -22.11 33.89 9.31
CA ALA A 181 -21.40 32.95 10.17
C ALA A 181 -22.07 31.56 10.19
N ARG A 182 -21.32 30.54 9.75
CA ARG A 182 -21.76 29.13 9.69
C ARG A 182 -23.10 28.94 8.97
N ASN A 183 -23.41 29.77 7.98
CA ASN A 183 -24.67 29.78 7.28
C ASN A 183 -24.52 29.43 5.79
N ASP A 184 -24.81 28.18 5.45
CA ASP A 184 -24.72 27.65 4.09
C ASP A 184 -25.79 28.22 3.14
N ALA A 185 -26.71 29.04 3.64
CA ALA A 185 -27.67 29.76 2.81
C ALA A 185 -27.03 30.91 2.00
N TYR A 186 -25.75 31.21 2.24
CA TYR A 186 -24.90 32.09 1.42
C TYR A 186 -23.88 31.22 0.68
N LEU A 187 -24.17 30.83 -0.56
CA LEU A 187 -23.37 29.91 -1.36
C LEU A 187 -22.68 30.66 -2.51
N VAL A 188 -21.36 30.62 -2.59
CA VAL A 188 -20.60 31.11 -3.74
C VAL A 188 -20.46 29.95 -4.74
N ALA A 189 -21.35 29.92 -5.74
CA ALA A 189 -21.42 28.86 -6.73
C ALA A 189 -20.47 29.10 -7.92
N ASN A 190 -19.81 28.03 -8.37
CA ASN A 190 -19.03 27.98 -9.61
C ASN A 190 -19.71 27.13 -10.70
N LYS A 191 -20.75 26.35 -10.36
CA LYS A 191 -21.50 25.51 -11.30
C LYS A 191 -23.02 25.62 -11.07
N VAL A 192 -23.77 25.39 -12.15
CA VAL A 192 -25.22 25.18 -12.14
C VAL A 192 -25.55 23.94 -12.97
N ASN A 193 -26.34 23.03 -12.41
CA ASN A 193 -26.68 21.72 -12.97
C ASN A 193 -25.42 20.92 -13.40
N GLY A 194 -24.35 21.00 -12.60
CA GLY A 194 -23.06 20.36 -12.87
C GLY A 194 -22.20 21.02 -13.95
N VAL A 195 -22.66 22.13 -14.56
CA VAL A 195 -21.95 22.84 -15.64
C VAL A 195 -21.35 24.15 -15.11
N PRO A 196 -20.10 24.51 -15.46
CA PRO A 196 -19.53 25.81 -15.12
C PRO A 196 -20.41 26.99 -15.51
N LEU A 197 -20.41 28.03 -14.69
CA LEU A 197 -21.20 29.24 -14.95
C LEU A 197 -20.76 29.93 -16.25
N SER A 198 -21.69 30.62 -16.89
CA SER A 198 -21.43 31.43 -18.10
C SER A 198 -22.16 32.77 -18.05
N GLY A 199 -21.77 33.71 -18.93
CA GLY A 199 -22.39 35.02 -19.03
C GLY A 199 -22.27 35.85 -17.75
N SER A 200 -23.32 36.59 -17.37
CA SER A 200 -23.34 37.47 -16.19
C SER A 200 -23.29 36.75 -14.83
N SER A 201 -23.27 35.42 -14.84
CA SER A 201 -23.08 34.59 -13.64
C SER A 201 -21.64 34.09 -13.48
N ALA A 202 -20.84 34.10 -14.56
CA ALA A 202 -19.46 33.63 -14.52
C ALA A 202 -18.53 34.73 -14.00
N PRO A 203 -17.40 34.36 -13.36
CA PRO A 203 -17.01 32.99 -13.04
C PRO A 203 -17.72 32.42 -11.80
N LEU A 204 -18.08 33.29 -10.86
CA LEU A 204 -18.70 32.94 -9.58
C LEU A 204 -19.99 33.73 -9.34
N ARG A 205 -20.94 33.10 -8.64
CA ARG A 205 -22.22 33.72 -8.26
C ARG A 205 -22.63 33.38 -6.83
N LEU A 206 -23.00 34.39 -6.06
CA LEU A 206 -23.62 34.25 -4.76
C LEU A 206 -25.10 33.87 -4.95
N VAL A 207 -25.47 32.72 -4.43
CA VAL A 207 -26.81 32.11 -4.47
C VAL A 207 -27.17 31.56 -3.09
N GLY A 208 -28.37 30.99 -2.95
CA GLY A 208 -28.83 30.42 -1.69
C GLY A 208 -30.07 31.10 -1.12
N ALA A 209 -30.68 30.45 -0.13
CA ALA A 209 -31.96 30.87 0.45
C ALA A 209 -31.90 32.25 1.13
N ALA A 210 -30.71 32.70 1.56
CA ALA A 210 -30.55 34.01 2.21
C ALA A 210 -30.48 35.19 1.21
N VAL A 211 -30.15 34.93 -0.05
CA VAL A 211 -29.92 35.98 -1.07
C VAL A 211 -30.90 35.94 -2.25
N ALA A 212 -31.60 34.81 -2.44
CA ALA A 212 -32.66 34.69 -3.43
C ALA A 212 -33.90 35.51 -3.02
N LYS A 213 -34.57 36.13 -4.00
CA LYS A 213 -35.81 36.87 -3.73
C LYS A 213 -36.98 35.92 -3.47
N ASP A 214 -38.07 36.46 -2.91
CA ASP A 214 -39.32 35.72 -2.68
C ASP A 214 -39.91 35.10 -3.96
N ASP A 215 -39.64 35.65 -5.13
CA ASP A 215 -40.08 35.09 -6.42
C ASP A 215 -39.12 34.03 -6.99
N GLY A 216 -38.00 33.76 -6.30
CA GLY A 216 -36.94 32.84 -6.74
C GLY A 216 -35.90 33.48 -7.66
N SER A 217 -36.10 34.73 -8.12
CA SER A 217 -35.17 35.37 -9.03
C SER A 217 -33.84 35.72 -8.34
N LEU A 218 -32.74 35.47 -9.06
CA LEU A 218 -31.39 35.79 -8.61
C LEU A 218 -31.01 37.18 -9.13
N GLY A 219 -31.09 38.18 -8.26
CA GLY A 219 -30.57 39.53 -8.52
C GLY A 219 -30.68 40.41 -7.29
N GLY A 220 -29.95 41.52 -7.25
CA GLY A 220 -29.87 42.33 -6.05
C GLY A 220 -28.85 41.77 -5.08
N ALA A 221 -29.27 40.97 -4.09
CA ALA A 221 -28.39 40.34 -3.10
C ALA A 221 -27.59 39.16 -3.67
N ALA A 222 -28.15 38.43 -4.63
CA ALA A 222 -27.46 37.36 -5.36
C ALA A 222 -26.49 37.94 -6.42
N VAL A 223 -25.29 38.33 -5.99
CA VAL A 223 -24.23 38.93 -6.84
C VAL A 223 -23.70 37.89 -7.82
N GLY A 224 -23.60 38.24 -9.12
CA GLY A 224 -22.94 37.41 -10.14
C GLY A 224 -21.66 38.06 -10.63
N ASN A 225 -20.81 37.29 -11.32
CA ASN A 225 -19.49 37.76 -11.77
C ASN A 225 -18.63 38.26 -10.61
N ILE A 226 -18.63 37.51 -9.51
CA ILE A 226 -17.85 37.85 -8.31
C ILE A 226 -16.37 37.74 -8.64
N VAL A 227 -15.62 38.79 -8.30
CA VAL A 227 -14.16 38.84 -8.47
C VAL A 227 -13.43 39.16 -7.17
N ARG A 228 -14.15 39.72 -6.17
CA ARG A 228 -13.57 40.13 -4.90
C ARG A 228 -14.55 39.98 -3.75
N ILE A 229 -14.08 39.51 -2.60
CA ILE A 229 -14.79 39.52 -1.32
C ILE A 229 -13.89 40.19 -0.29
N GLU A 230 -14.43 41.14 0.48
CA GLU A 230 -13.63 41.87 1.45
C GLU A 230 -14.33 42.13 2.79
N ILE A 231 -13.53 42.27 3.84
CA ILE A 231 -13.88 42.69 5.20
C ILE A 231 -13.21 44.04 5.47
N PRO A 232 -13.87 45.18 5.16
CA PRO A 232 -13.25 46.50 5.23
C PRO A 232 -12.73 46.89 6.61
N GLU A 233 -13.39 46.42 7.68
CA GLU A 233 -13.05 46.77 9.05
C GLU A 233 -11.74 46.15 9.55
N LEU A 234 -11.26 45.08 8.90
CA LEU A 234 -9.99 44.41 9.25
C LEU A 234 -8.79 44.95 8.47
N GLN A 235 -9.02 45.67 7.38
CA GLN A 235 -7.94 46.21 6.56
C GLN A 235 -7.20 47.35 7.27
N THR A 236 -5.88 47.41 7.08
CA THR A 236 -5.07 48.54 7.54
C THR A 236 -5.59 49.86 6.92
N PRO A 237 -5.97 50.85 7.75
CA PRO A 237 -6.51 52.11 7.26
C PRO A 237 -5.47 52.90 6.49
N ALA A 238 -5.92 53.78 5.59
CA ALA A 238 -5.03 54.70 4.88
C ALA A 238 -4.17 55.51 5.87
N ALA A 239 -2.88 55.66 5.53
CA ALA A 239 -1.92 56.38 6.37
C ALA A 239 -2.40 57.81 6.70
N ALA A 240 -2.30 58.20 7.97
CA ALA A 240 -2.55 59.58 8.39
C ALA A 240 -1.57 60.55 7.70
N ALA A 241 -1.95 61.82 7.55
CA ALA A 241 -1.07 62.82 6.97
C ALA A 241 0.28 62.91 7.73
N GLY A 242 1.40 62.75 7.00
CA GLY A 242 2.75 62.70 7.59
C GLY A 242 3.17 61.31 8.10
N SER A 243 2.36 60.28 7.82
CA SER A 243 2.68 58.88 8.06
C SER A 243 2.66 58.12 6.73
N TRP A 244 2.97 56.82 6.78
CA TRP A 244 3.08 55.95 5.62
C TRP A 244 2.61 54.54 5.96
N ASN A 245 2.18 53.81 4.91
CA ASN A 245 1.95 52.38 4.96
C ASN A 245 2.85 51.72 3.91
N LEU A 246 3.32 50.53 4.20
CA LEU A 246 4.10 49.69 3.29
C LEU A 246 3.22 48.54 2.81
N LYS A 247 2.93 48.50 1.50
CA LYS A 247 2.24 47.36 0.91
C LYS A 247 3.21 46.21 0.70
N LEU A 248 2.79 45.00 1.08
CA LEU A 248 3.46 43.75 0.81
C LEU A 248 2.54 42.89 -0.07
N THR A 249 3.09 42.27 -1.10
CA THR A 249 2.33 41.42 -2.03
C THR A 249 3.15 40.20 -2.39
N GLY A 250 2.56 39.02 -2.35
CA GLY A 250 3.18 37.75 -2.72
C GLY A 250 2.12 36.67 -2.85
N GLN A 251 2.30 35.53 -2.17
CA GLN A 251 1.26 34.48 -2.09
C GLN A 251 0.04 34.98 -1.30
N ILE A 252 0.27 35.84 -0.32
CA ILE A 252 -0.74 36.66 0.34
C ILE A 252 -0.36 38.13 0.21
N THR A 253 -1.23 39.03 0.66
CA THR A 253 -0.99 40.47 0.66
C THR A 253 -1.25 41.05 2.04
N ASP A 254 -0.49 42.07 2.39
CA ASP A 254 -0.66 42.80 3.65
C ASP A 254 -0.24 44.26 3.49
N VAL A 255 -0.66 45.11 4.42
CA VAL A 255 -0.31 46.52 4.48
C VAL A 255 0.17 46.84 5.90
N ILE A 256 1.48 46.95 6.07
CA ILE A 256 2.08 47.29 7.36
C ILE A 256 2.04 48.80 7.56
N SER A 257 1.40 49.24 8.65
CA SER A 257 1.40 50.66 9.03
C SER A 257 2.77 51.10 9.57
N GLN A 258 3.09 52.40 9.49
CA GLN A 258 4.30 52.93 10.12
C GLN A 258 4.43 52.53 11.60
N SER A 259 3.33 52.62 12.36
CA SER A 259 3.32 52.27 13.78
C SER A 259 3.65 50.80 14.03
N GLU A 260 3.14 49.93 13.19
CA GLU A 260 3.38 48.49 13.26
C GLU A 260 4.82 48.15 12.89
N PHE A 261 5.34 48.73 11.81
CA PHE A 261 6.73 48.57 11.41
C PHE A 261 7.69 49.00 12.54
N GLU A 262 7.45 50.18 13.13
CA GLU A 262 8.23 50.69 14.25
C GLU A 262 8.12 49.82 15.51
N THR A 263 6.95 49.20 15.74
CA THR A 263 6.71 48.26 16.84
C THR A 263 7.47 46.96 16.61
N GLY A 264 7.44 46.41 15.39
CA GLY A 264 8.22 45.24 15.00
C GLY A 264 9.72 45.44 15.20
N LEU A 265 10.23 46.63 14.86
CA LEU A 265 11.64 47.01 15.09
C LEU A 265 12.02 47.19 16.57
N ALA A 266 11.04 47.39 17.46
CA ALA A 266 11.27 47.54 18.90
C ALA A 266 11.19 46.21 19.66
N CYS A 267 10.81 45.12 19.00
CA CYS A 267 10.70 43.79 19.61
C CYS A 267 12.08 43.32 20.13
N PRO A 268 12.23 43.05 21.44
CA PRO A 268 13.51 42.60 22.00
C PRO A 268 13.92 41.23 21.45
N ASN A 269 15.22 41.06 21.16
CA ASN A 269 15.81 39.79 20.72
C ASN A 269 15.25 39.19 19.41
N SER A 270 14.49 39.93 18.61
CA SER A 270 13.88 39.42 17.39
C SER A 270 14.79 39.47 16.16
N GLY A 271 15.87 40.25 16.21
CA GLY A 271 16.72 40.48 15.04
C GLY A 271 16.07 41.35 13.94
N HIS A 272 14.89 41.92 14.21
CA HIS A 272 14.17 42.75 13.23
C HIS A 272 14.88 44.08 12.91
N ARG A 273 15.80 44.53 13.77
CA ARG A 273 16.58 45.76 13.55
C ARG A 273 18.01 45.42 13.17
N VAL A 274 18.43 45.95 12.03
CA VAL A 274 19.82 45.91 11.55
C VAL A 274 20.32 47.32 11.26
N GLU A 275 21.64 47.51 11.36
CA GLU A 275 22.29 48.79 11.08
C GLU A 275 23.42 48.61 10.05
N TRP A 276 23.60 49.62 9.20
CA TRP A 276 24.69 49.67 8.23
C TRP A 276 25.22 51.11 8.09
N THR A 277 26.54 51.26 8.01
CA THR A 277 27.19 52.56 7.82
C THR A 277 27.63 52.73 6.38
N ASP A 278 27.16 53.78 5.72
CA ASP A 278 27.54 54.08 4.33
C ASP A 278 28.96 54.67 4.21
N GLY A 279 29.44 54.81 2.97
CA GLY A 279 30.76 55.37 2.66
C GLY A 279 30.94 56.85 3.03
N GLU A 280 29.87 57.55 3.40
CA GLU A 280 29.88 58.94 3.89
C GLU A 280 29.83 59.01 5.43
N GLY A 281 29.72 57.86 6.11
CA GLY A 281 29.68 57.75 7.55
C GLY A 281 28.27 57.89 8.16
N ASN A 282 27.21 57.85 7.35
CA ASN A 282 25.85 57.84 7.87
C ASN A 282 25.46 56.43 8.32
N VAL A 283 24.89 56.32 9.51
CA VAL A 283 24.40 55.06 10.07
C VAL A 283 22.93 54.91 9.73
N TRP A 284 22.59 53.97 8.87
CA TRP A 284 21.23 53.61 8.51
C TRP A 284 20.72 52.48 9.38
N SER A 285 19.44 52.51 9.76
CA SER A 285 18.83 51.40 10.48
C SER A 285 17.37 51.17 10.10
N GLY A 286 16.94 49.91 10.18
CA GLY A 286 15.58 49.47 9.87
C GLY A 286 15.48 47.95 9.79
N MET A 287 14.57 47.45 8.96
CA MET A 287 14.22 46.03 8.89
C MET A 287 14.94 45.33 7.72
N PRO A 288 15.50 44.13 7.91
CA PRO A 288 15.99 43.31 6.80
C PRO A 288 14.89 43.03 5.77
N LEU A 289 15.22 43.14 4.48
CA LEU A 289 14.26 42.91 3.38
C LEU A 289 13.69 41.49 3.40
N TRP A 290 14.49 40.49 3.78
CA TRP A 290 14.04 39.10 3.85
C TRP A 290 12.95 38.87 4.89
N LEU A 291 12.89 39.65 5.97
CA LEU A 291 11.80 39.54 6.95
C LEU A 291 10.47 40.03 6.39
N LEU A 292 10.50 41.12 5.63
CA LEU A 292 9.32 41.65 4.94
C LEU A 292 8.87 40.75 3.80
N ALA A 293 9.83 40.19 3.05
CA ALA A 293 9.52 39.16 2.05
C ALA A 293 8.92 37.92 2.71
N GLY A 294 9.47 37.49 3.84
CA GLY A 294 8.98 36.37 4.66
C GLY A 294 7.60 36.56 5.30
N TRP A 295 6.99 37.72 5.09
CA TRP A 295 5.64 38.00 5.52
C TRP A 295 4.60 37.55 4.49
N VAL A 296 5.00 37.47 3.22
CA VAL A 296 4.11 37.24 2.07
C VAL A 296 4.68 36.23 1.07
N ASP A 297 5.80 35.56 1.37
CA ASP A 297 6.40 34.55 0.50
C ASP A 297 5.58 33.26 0.48
N ASP A 298 4.86 32.93 1.55
CA ASP A 298 3.82 31.91 1.59
C ASP A 298 2.60 32.37 2.41
N ARG A 299 1.69 31.45 2.73
CA ARG A 299 0.48 31.71 3.56
C ARG A 299 0.75 31.65 5.07
N GLN A 300 2.00 31.81 5.51
CA GLN A 300 2.38 31.84 6.93
C GLN A 300 3.10 33.16 7.24
N PRO A 301 2.34 34.25 7.51
CA PRO A 301 2.94 35.53 7.88
C PRO A 301 3.98 35.39 8.99
N HIS A 302 5.02 36.23 8.95
CA HIS A 302 6.09 36.29 9.95
C HIS A 302 7.10 35.11 9.91
N ALA A 303 6.99 34.15 8.98
CA ALA A 303 7.86 32.97 8.88
C ALA A 303 8.55 32.83 7.51
N PHE A 304 9.71 33.47 7.33
CA PHE A 304 10.46 33.39 6.06
C PHE A 304 10.75 31.96 5.58
N ASN A 305 10.28 31.64 4.38
CA ASN A 305 10.41 30.35 3.73
C ASN A 305 11.70 30.27 2.91
N GLY A 306 12.79 29.89 3.59
CA GLY A 306 14.11 29.75 2.95
C GLY A 306 14.16 28.71 1.83
N ASN A 307 13.26 27.72 1.82
CA ASN A 307 13.20 26.72 0.76
C ASN A 307 12.58 27.32 -0.49
N LEU A 308 11.47 28.05 -0.36
CA LEU A 308 10.86 28.78 -1.47
C LEU A 308 11.80 29.84 -2.03
N ALA A 309 12.55 30.53 -1.16
CA ALA A 309 13.57 31.47 -1.59
C ALA A 309 14.72 30.81 -2.39
N SER A 310 15.05 29.55 -2.08
CA SER A 310 16.05 28.75 -2.82
C SER A 310 15.49 28.17 -4.13
N ILE A 311 14.19 27.88 -4.19
CA ILE A 311 13.48 27.53 -5.44
C ILE A 311 13.49 28.71 -6.40
N GLY A 312 13.35 29.93 -5.85
CA GLY A 312 13.51 31.19 -6.56
C GLY A 312 12.20 31.92 -6.73
N TYR A 313 12.19 33.21 -6.40
CA TYR A 313 11.19 34.20 -6.79
C TYR A 313 11.86 35.57 -6.90
N LYS A 314 11.18 36.52 -7.52
CA LYS A 314 11.66 37.90 -7.67
C LYS A 314 11.06 38.79 -6.59
N ILE A 315 11.91 39.56 -5.90
CA ILE A 315 11.52 40.56 -4.91
C ILE A 315 11.63 41.94 -5.56
N LEU A 316 10.51 42.58 -5.86
CA LEU A 316 10.43 43.91 -6.45
C LEU A 316 10.23 44.95 -5.34
N VAL A 317 11.20 45.82 -5.14
CA VAL A 317 11.11 46.96 -4.22
C VAL A 317 10.74 48.21 -5.02
N LYS A 318 9.58 48.78 -4.74
CA LYS A 318 8.98 49.87 -5.52
C LYS A 318 8.82 51.16 -4.70
N ALA A 319 9.23 52.26 -5.30
CA ALA A 319 9.02 53.59 -4.80
C ALA A 319 7.63 54.12 -5.18
N ALA A 320 7.10 55.06 -4.38
CA ALA A 320 5.80 55.69 -4.65
C ALA A 320 5.74 56.49 -5.97
N ASP A 321 6.90 56.83 -6.56
CA ASP A 321 7.01 57.49 -7.87
C ASP A 321 7.06 56.50 -9.06
N GLY A 322 6.98 55.20 -8.77
CA GLY A 322 7.00 54.11 -9.74
C GLY A 322 8.39 53.53 -10.04
N TYR A 323 9.48 54.07 -9.48
CA TYR A 323 10.79 53.47 -9.63
C TYR A 323 10.84 52.08 -8.96
N THR A 324 11.30 51.06 -9.67
CA THR A 324 11.32 49.67 -9.19
C THR A 324 12.71 49.06 -9.36
N LYS A 325 13.12 48.26 -8.38
CA LYS A 325 14.31 47.41 -8.46
C LYS A 325 13.97 45.99 -8.03
N ASP A 326 14.32 45.01 -8.83
CA ASP A 326 14.14 43.58 -8.53
C ASP A 326 15.43 42.96 -7.96
N PHE A 327 15.24 41.93 -7.15
CA PHE A 327 16.27 41.10 -6.54
C PHE A 327 15.85 39.62 -6.62
N ASP A 328 16.83 38.72 -6.69
CA ASP A 328 16.58 37.30 -6.55
C ASP A 328 16.37 36.94 -5.09
N SER A 329 15.36 36.11 -4.80
CA SER A 329 15.05 35.67 -3.44
C SER A 329 16.22 34.97 -2.76
N GLU A 330 17.03 34.23 -3.51
CA GLU A 330 18.23 33.53 -3.04
C GLU A 330 19.28 34.52 -2.50
N ASP A 331 19.51 35.65 -3.18
CA ASP A 331 20.47 36.66 -2.76
C ASP A 331 20.03 37.39 -1.49
N VAL A 332 18.71 37.58 -1.32
CA VAL A 332 18.12 38.27 -0.18
C VAL A 332 17.96 37.33 1.01
N ALA A 333 17.87 36.02 0.79
CA ALA A 333 17.53 35.02 1.79
C ALA A 333 18.38 35.12 3.06
N ARG A 334 17.73 35.49 4.18
CA ARG A 334 18.36 35.69 5.51
C ARG A 334 19.55 36.65 5.51
N SER A 335 19.64 37.54 4.53
CA SER A 335 20.73 38.50 4.40
C SER A 335 20.41 39.82 5.07
N SER A 336 21.29 40.27 5.97
CA SER A 336 21.22 41.61 6.55
C SER A 336 21.80 42.70 5.62
N ASP A 337 22.19 42.33 4.40
CA ASP A 337 22.81 43.27 3.46
C ASP A 337 21.80 44.10 2.65
N TYR A 338 20.52 43.77 2.78
CA TYR A 338 19.37 44.49 2.21
C TYR A 338 18.49 44.98 3.35
N ILE A 339 18.48 46.28 3.59
CA ILE A 339 17.82 46.90 4.75
C ILE A 339 16.80 47.92 4.25
N VAL A 340 15.54 47.74 4.62
CA VAL A 340 14.49 48.75 4.47
C VAL A 340 14.59 49.68 5.68
N ALA A 341 15.34 50.76 5.52
CA ALA A 341 15.66 51.71 6.59
C ALA A 341 14.51 52.70 6.83
N ASP A 342 14.13 52.88 8.10
CA ASP A 342 13.26 53.95 8.60
C ASP A 342 14.07 55.13 9.16
N ARG A 343 15.38 54.94 9.42
CA ARG A 343 16.23 55.91 10.11
C ARG A 343 17.60 56.09 9.46
N VAL A 344 18.12 57.32 9.61
CA VAL A 344 19.52 57.67 9.35
C VAL A 344 20.09 58.50 10.50
N ASN A 345 21.25 58.12 11.00
CA ASN A 345 21.92 58.71 12.17
C ASN A 345 20.98 58.80 13.40
N GLY A 346 20.17 57.77 13.61
CA GLY A 346 19.18 57.66 14.69
C GLY A 346 17.91 58.51 14.51
N LYS A 347 17.82 59.32 13.46
CA LYS A 347 16.65 60.16 13.15
C LYS A 347 15.76 59.48 12.12
N ALA A 348 14.45 59.58 12.29
CA ALA A 348 13.48 59.08 11.32
C ALA A 348 13.66 59.77 9.97
N LEU A 349 13.49 59.01 8.89
CA LEU A 349 13.32 59.59 7.56
C LEU A 349 11.96 60.30 7.50
N THR A 350 11.86 61.34 6.68
CA THR A 350 10.68 62.25 6.65
C THR A 350 10.03 62.26 5.27
N ASP A 351 8.83 62.81 5.17
CA ASP A 351 7.83 62.81 4.08
C ASP A 351 8.30 62.66 2.63
N ALA A 352 9.50 63.15 2.27
CA ALA A 352 10.04 62.95 0.93
C ALA A 352 10.59 61.51 0.68
N TRP A 353 10.97 60.78 1.74
CA TRP A 353 11.65 59.48 1.68
C TRP A 353 11.41 58.63 2.94
N PRO A 354 10.16 58.33 3.36
CA PRO A 354 9.84 57.67 4.62
C PRO A 354 10.54 56.31 4.84
N LEU A 355 10.81 55.59 3.75
CA LEU A 355 11.58 54.35 3.74
C LEU A 355 12.63 54.36 2.63
N ARG A 356 13.77 53.72 2.85
CA ARG A 356 14.82 53.56 1.83
C ARG A 356 15.55 52.22 1.93
N LEU A 357 15.78 51.57 0.79
CA LEU A 357 16.59 50.36 0.68
C LEU A 357 18.07 50.75 0.72
N VAL A 358 18.79 50.22 1.69
CA VAL A 358 20.21 50.47 1.94
C VAL A 358 20.91 49.16 2.30
N GLY A 359 22.23 49.20 2.46
CA GLY A 359 23.03 48.05 2.85
C GLY A 359 24.14 47.74 1.83
N PRO A 360 25.10 46.89 2.21
CA PRO A 360 26.25 46.54 1.37
C PRO A 360 25.87 46.03 -0.03
N ALA A 361 24.79 45.24 -0.15
CA ALA A 361 24.41 44.61 -1.41
C ALA A 361 23.80 45.58 -2.43
N VAL A 362 23.33 46.75 -1.98
CA VAL A 362 22.71 47.78 -2.85
C VAL A 362 23.53 49.07 -2.96
N ALA A 363 24.65 49.15 -2.22
CA ALA A 363 25.61 50.24 -2.30
C ALA A 363 26.53 50.09 -3.53
N LYS A 364 27.17 51.18 -3.93
CA LYS A 364 28.29 51.15 -4.89
C LYS A 364 29.53 50.57 -4.20
N ASP A 365 30.53 50.21 -4.99
CA ASP A 365 31.83 49.71 -4.50
C ASP A 365 32.51 50.65 -3.48
N ASP A 366 32.23 51.95 -3.53
CA ASP A 366 32.75 52.94 -2.59
C ASP A 366 31.86 53.15 -1.34
N GLY A 367 30.86 52.29 -1.15
CA GLY A 367 29.93 52.30 -0.01
C GLY A 367 28.85 53.37 -0.08
N ARG A 368 28.80 54.20 -1.13
CA ARG A 368 27.75 55.22 -1.28
C ARG A 368 26.49 54.64 -1.90
N LEU A 369 25.35 55.25 -1.60
CA LEU A 369 24.08 54.88 -2.22
C LEU A 369 24.12 55.04 -3.75
N GLY A 370 23.52 54.10 -4.46
CA GLY A 370 23.45 54.05 -5.92
C GLY A 370 22.06 53.80 -6.46
N GLY A 371 21.97 53.42 -7.74
CA GLY A 371 20.69 53.18 -8.40
C GLY A 371 19.90 52.01 -7.80
N ALA A 372 20.55 51.06 -7.13
CA ALA A 372 19.87 49.97 -6.43
C ALA A 372 19.27 50.40 -5.08
N SER A 373 19.64 51.57 -4.53
CA SER A 373 19.08 52.11 -3.31
C SER A 373 17.75 52.83 -3.60
N VAL A 374 16.67 52.05 -3.62
CA VAL A 374 15.30 52.55 -3.80
C VAL A 374 14.92 53.41 -2.61
N GLY A 375 14.60 54.69 -2.85
CA GLY A 375 14.05 55.56 -1.80
C GLY A 375 12.54 55.72 -1.96
N ASN A 376 11.86 56.16 -0.89
CA ASN A 376 10.42 56.41 -0.87
C ASN A 376 9.63 55.14 -1.19
N ILE A 377 10.06 54.02 -0.59
CA ILE A 377 9.49 52.70 -0.78
C ILE A 377 8.04 52.72 -0.29
N ALA A 378 7.14 52.22 -1.12
CA ALA A 378 5.71 52.11 -0.82
C ALA A 378 5.16 50.69 -1.02
N ASP A 379 5.85 49.86 -1.83
CA ASP A 379 5.38 48.51 -2.19
C ASP A 379 6.58 47.56 -2.31
N ILE A 380 6.46 46.37 -1.73
CA ILE A 380 7.36 45.23 -1.92
C ILE A 380 6.51 44.09 -2.46
N GLU A 381 6.81 43.67 -3.69
CA GLU A 381 6.05 42.65 -4.40
C GLU A 381 6.93 41.44 -4.72
N LEU A 382 6.47 40.25 -4.35
CA LEU A 382 7.06 38.97 -4.71
C LEU A 382 6.34 38.44 -5.94
N THR A 383 7.10 38.11 -6.97
CA THR A 383 6.56 37.60 -8.24
C THR A 383 7.40 36.43 -8.73
N SER A 384 6.94 35.79 -9.80
CA SER A 384 7.73 34.76 -10.49
C SER A 384 8.13 33.62 -9.56
N PHE A 385 7.23 33.22 -8.66
CA PHE A 385 7.45 32.06 -7.79
C PHE A 385 7.80 30.85 -8.65
N GLY A 386 9.02 30.35 -8.47
CA GLY A 386 9.44 29.09 -9.04
C GLY A 386 8.49 28.01 -8.54
N THR A 387 8.07 27.14 -9.43
CA THR A 387 7.35 25.93 -9.02
C THR A 387 8.27 25.12 -8.13
N ALA A 388 7.85 24.89 -6.89
CA ALA A 388 8.51 23.91 -6.04
C ALA A 388 8.64 22.60 -6.82
N PRO A 389 9.78 21.88 -6.71
CA PRO A 389 9.79 20.50 -7.18
C PRO A 389 8.62 19.81 -6.49
N SER A 390 7.73 19.19 -7.26
CA SER A 390 6.74 18.28 -6.70
C SER A 390 7.47 17.33 -5.76
N ALA A 391 6.90 17.07 -4.59
CA ALA A 391 7.44 16.05 -3.69
C ALA A 391 7.77 14.80 -4.52
N PRO A 392 8.95 14.17 -4.35
CA PRO A 392 9.36 13.07 -5.20
C PRO A 392 8.27 12.01 -5.23
N GLY A 393 7.72 11.76 -6.43
CA GLY A 393 6.70 10.75 -6.61
C GLY A 393 7.30 9.36 -6.44
N LEU A 394 6.64 8.52 -5.67
CA LEU A 394 6.91 7.11 -5.54
C LEU A 394 5.94 6.36 -6.45
N ARG A 395 6.46 5.79 -7.53
CA ARG A 395 5.70 4.95 -8.44
C ARG A 395 5.65 3.52 -7.91
N ILE A 396 4.46 3.02 -7.58
CA ILE A 396 4.26 1.65 -7.12
C ILE A 396 3.56 0.91 -8.24
N VAL A 397 4.17 -0.16 -8.73
CA VAL A 397 3.70 -0.89 -9.91
C VAL A 397 3.58 -2.35 -9.59
N LYS A 398 2.40 -2.91 -9.85
CA LYS A 398 2.19 -4.35 -9.85
C LYS A 398 2.40 -4.90 -11.25
N TYR A 399 3.37 -5.79 -11.37
CA TYR A 399 3.58 -6.58 -12.56
C TYR A 399 2.81 -7.90 -12.50
N GLY A 400 2.36 -8.32 -13.66
CA GLY A 400 1.82 -9.64 -13.90
C GLY A 400 2.91 -10.69 -14.04
N GLU A 401 2.44 -11.88 -14.40
CA GLU A 401 3.18 -13.14 -14.35
C GLU A 401 4.43 -13.18 -15.22
N ASP A 402 4.46 -12.37 -16.28
CA ASP A 402 5.59 -12.23 -17.21
C ASP A 402 6.69 -11.29 -16.69
N GLY A 403 6.47 -10.65 -15.53
CA GLY A 403 7.37 -9.65 -14.95
C GLY A 403 7.44 -8.34 -15.74
N VAL A 404 6.57 -8.13 -16.73
CA VAL A 404 6.61 -6.99 -17.66
C VAL A 404 5.25 -6.32 -17.84
N THR A 405 4.16 -7.08 -17.85
CA THR A 405 2.80 -6.57 -17.96
C THR A 405 2.42 -5.84 -16.67
N ILE A 406 2.02 -4.58 -16.76
CA ILE A 406 1.51 -3.83 -15.61
C ILE A 406 0.04 -4.21 -15.38
N ILE A 407 -0.27 -4.72 -14.19
CA ILE A 407 -1.62 -5.06 -13.74
C ILE A 407 -2.28 -3.84 -13.11
N ASP A 408 -1.53 -3.14 -12.25
CA ASP A 408 -2.00 -1.97 -11.53
C ASP A 408 -0.80 -1.06 -11.24
N GLU A 409 -1.03 0.24 -11.16
CA GLU A 409 0.00 1.19 -10.75
C GLU A 409 -0.61 2.41 -10.08
N VAL A 410 0.12 2.96 -9.12
CA VAL A 410 -0.22 4.22 -8.47
C VAL A 410 1.06 5.03 -8.29
N THR A 411 0.94 6.35 -8.32
CA THR A 411 2.03 7.24 -7.92
C THR A 411 1.54 8.07 -6.75
N VAL A 412 2.28 8.03 -5.65
CA VAL A 412 1.99 8.76 -4.42
C VAL A 412 3.20 9.58 -4.01
N ASP A 413 3.00 10.67 -3.27
CA ASP A 413 4.10 11.41 -2.65
C ASP A 413 4.07 11.23 -1.11
N TYR A 414 5.08 11.78 -0.43
CA TYR A 414 5.14 11.64 1.03
C TYR A 414 4.00 12.33 1.77
N LYS A 415 3.43 13.41 1.22
CA LYS A 415 2.34 14.15 1.85
C LYS A 415 1.09 13.28 1.85
N TRP A 416 0.78 12.70 0.69
CA TRP A 416 -0.30 11.73 0.55
C TRP A 416 -0.09 10.53 1.47
N MET A 417 1.13 9.98 1.52
CA MET A 417 1.44 8.84 2.42
C MET A 417 1.30 9.20 3.91
N GLU A 418 1.74 10.38 4.34
CA GLU A 418 1.63 10.83 5.74
C GLU A 418 0.16 11.05 6.16
N GLU A 419 -0.68 11.51 5.22
CA GLU A 419 -2.11 11.75 5.46
C GLU A 419 -2.95 10.47 5.42
N ASN A 420 -2.66 9.55 4.49
CA ASN A 420 -3.55 8.44 4.16
C ASN A 420 -3.10 7.08 4.71
N LEU A 421 -1.84 6.93 5.13
CA LEU A 421 -1.30 5.65 5.60
C LEU A 421 -0.71 5.78 7.02
N PRO A 422 -0.61 4.67 7.79
CA PRO A 422 0.02 4.69 9.10
C PRO A 422 1.47 5.18 9.03
N VAL A 423 1.77 6.21 9.83
CA VAL A 423 3.13 6.72 10.01
C VAL A 423 3.87 5.86 11.03
N ILE A 424 4.99 5.27 10.60
CA ILE A 424 5.89 4.46 11.44
C ILE A 424 7.13 5.28 11.79
N GLY A 425 7.55 5.20 13.04
CA GLY A 425 8.58 6.05 13.62
C GLY A 425 8.01 7.35 14.17
N ASP A 426 8.62 7.86 15.25
CA ASP A 426 8.19 9.06 15.97
C ASP A 426 9.06 10.30 15.65
N GLY A 427 9.99 10.15 14.71
CA GLY A 427 10.98 11.17 14.37
C GLY A 427 11.98 11.48 15.49
N LYS A 428 12.05 10.67 16.54
CA LYS A 428 13.00 10.82 17.67
C LYS A 428 13.83 9.57 17.90
N THR A 429 13.24 8.41 17.74
CA THR A 429 13.89 7.10 17.88
C THR A 429 14.87 6.92 16.73
N VAL A 430 16.15 6.72 17.07
CA VAL A 430 17.22 6.55 16.08
C VAL A 430 17.38 5.07 15.76
N TYR A 431 16.99 4.69 14.54
CA TYR A 431 17.21 3.36 14.01
C TYR A 431 18.56 3.29 13.31
N LYS A 432 19.26 2.15 13.45
CA LYS A 432 20.65 2.02 13.03
C LYS A 432 20.86 0.77 12.20
N PHE A 433 21.76 0.87 11.23
CA PHE A 433 22.33 -0.30 10.54
C PHE A 433 23.81 -0.40 10.87
N GLU A 434 24.24 -1.60 11.24
CA GLU A 434 25.63 -1.90 11.51
C GLU A 434 26.50 -1.72 10.26
N GLY A 435 27.71 -1.19 10.45
CA GLY A 435 28.78 -1.27 9.46
C GLY A 435 29.30 -2.71 9.31
N ILE A 436 30.20 -2.93 8.34
CA ILE A 436 30.91 -4.22 8.25
C ILE A 436 31.74 -4.45 9.52
N THR A 437 31.87 -5.70 9.96
CA THR A 437 32.55 -6.02 11.24
C THR A 437 34.03 -5.63 11.25
N ASN A 438 34.68 -5.50 10.08
CA ASN A 438 36.13 -5.37 9.92
C ASN A 438 36.93 -6.46 10.64
N ASN A 439 36.29 -7.59 10.96
CA ASN A 439 36.92 -8.72 11.63
C ASN A 439 36.85 -9.95 10.70
N PRO A 440 37.96 -10.32 10.04
CA PRO A 440 37.95 -11.45 9.11
C PRO A 440 37.73 -12.80 9.80
N ASP A 441 37.96 -12.89 11.11
CA ASP A 441 37.77 -14.12 11.90
C ASP A 441 36.34 -14.24 12.43
N ASP A 442 35.55 -13.16 12.40
CA ASP A 442 34.14 -13.12 12.78
C ASP A 442 33.40 -12.08 11.93
N ILE A 443 32.96 -12.54 10.75
CA ILE A 443 32.33 -11.68 9.75
C ILE A 443 30.85 -11.40 10.04
N TRP A 444 30.24 -12.18 10.94
CA TRP A 444 28.80 -12.13 11.22
C TRP A 444 28.48 -11.49 12.58
N ASP A 445 29.42 -11.50 13.54
CA ASP A 445 29.23 -10.93 14.88
C ASP A 445 27.92 -11.43 15.52
N ALA A 446 27.79 -12.75 15.65
CA ALA A 446 26.57 -13.38 16.18
C ALA A 446 26.22 -12.97 17.62
N ASP A 447 27.19 -12.43 18.36
CA ASP A 447 27.03 -11.89 19.71
C ASP A 447 26.56 -10.40 19.70
N GLU A 448 26.38 -9.81 18.52
CA GLU A 448 25.83 -8.45 18.29
C GLU A 448 26.60 -7.37 19.08
N THR A 449 27.94 -7.44 19.00
CA THR A 449 28.84 -6.50 19.69
C THR A 449 29.12 -5.22 18.89
N TYR A 450 28.74 -5.21 17.60
CA TYR A 450 28.83 -4.12 16.64
C TYR A 450 30.26 -3.54 16.48
N PRO A 451 31.28 -4.37 16.24
CA PRO A 451 32.69 -3.94 16.23
C PRO A 451 32.98 -2.93 15.11
N GLY A 452 32.19 -2.94 14.04
CA GLY A 452 32.26 -2.00 12.92
C GLY A 452 31.59 -0.64 13.17
N GLY A 453 30.89 -0.48 14.30
CA GLY A 453 30.02 0.67 14.55
C GLY A 453 28.80 0.70 13.63
N PHE A 454 28.18 1.88 13.49
CA PHE A 454 26.96 2.06 12.70
C PHE A 454 27.22 2.89 11.46
N LYS A 455 26.83 2.38 10.29
CA LYS A 455 26.98 3.09 9.01
C LYS A 455 25.82 4.03 8.75
N ILE A 456 24.65 3.70 9.27
CA ILE A 456 23.41 4.46 9.13
C ILE A 456 22.82 4.62 10.52
N ALA A 457 22.41 5.83 10.87
CA ALA A 457 21.81 6.15 12.15
C ALA A 457 20.96 7.42 11.99
N ASN A 458 19.64 7.27 11.87
CA ASN A 458 18.72 8.38 11.67
C ASN A 458 17.49 8.21 12.55
N ALA A 459 16.95 9.31 13.06
CA ALA A 459 15.57 9.33 13.53
C ALA A 459 14.66 9.47 12.32
N VAL A 460 13.65 8.60 12.17
CA VAL A 460 12.86 8.53 10.93
C VAL A 460 11.35 8.59 11.18
N LYS A 461 10.63 9.02 10.15
CA LYS A 461 9.21 8.72 9.93
C LYS A 461 9.05 8.16 8.52
N GLY A 462 8.19 7.17 8.37
CA GLY A 462 7.98 6.49 7.10
C GLY A 462 6.68 5.71 7.06
N THR A 463 6.50 4.98 5.96
CA THR A 463 5.32 4.15 5.72
C THR A 463 5.76 2.70 5.53
N ARG A 464 4.99 1.73 6.03
CA ARG A 464 5.31 0.31 5.85
C ARG A 464 5.32 -0.04 4.37
N LEU A 465 6.32 -0.81 3.94
CA LEU A 465 6.34 -1.35 2.58
C LEU A 465 5.14 -2.25 2.30
N LYS A 466 4.63 -2.97 3.32
CA LYS A 466 3.39 -3.74 3.23
C LYS A 466 2.21 -2.87 2.81
N ASP A 467 1.97 -1.76 3.51
CA ASP A 467 0.85 -0.85 3.24
C ASP A 467 0.98 -0.22 1.84
N LEU A 468 2.20 0.07 1.39
CA LEU A 468 2.47 0.54 0.03
C LEU A 468 2.17 -0.52 -1.03
N CYS A 469 2.50 -1.80 -0.77
CA CYS A 469 2.16 -2.89 -1.68
C CYS A 469 0.64 -3.07 -1.80
N GLU A 470 -0.11 -2.90 -0.71
CA GLU A 470 -1.59 -3.04 -0.72
C GLU A 470 -2.29 -2.01 -1.62
N LEU A 471 -1.66 -0.86 -1.90
CA LEU A 471 -2.21 0.14 -2.82
C LEU A 471 -2.41 -0.39 -4.25
N VAL A 472 -1.62 -1.39 -4.66
CA VAL A 472 -1.73 -2.08 -5.95
C VAL A 472 -2.20 -3.53 -5.80
N GLY A 473 -2.85 -3.85 -4.67
CA GLY A 473 -3.40 -5.17 -4.39
C GLY A 473 -2.41 -6.20 -3.84
N GLY A 474 -1.32 -5.75 -3.19
CA GLY A 474 -0.42 -6.57 -2.39
C GLY A 474 0.57 -7.44 -3.19
N MET A 475 1.56 -7.99 -2.50
CA MET A 475 2.51 -8.95 -3.10
C MET A 475 1.89 -10.35 -3.23
N GLY A 476 2.33 -11.11 -4.23
CA GLY A 476 2.10 -12.55 -4.24
C GLY A 476 3.01 -13.27 -3.23
N ALA A 477 2.46 -14.23 -2.46
CA ALA A 477 3.26 -15.05 -1.55
C ALA A 477 4.42 -15.75 -2.30
N GLY A 478 5.64 -15.67 -1.76
CA GLY A 478 6.84 -16.24 -2.39
C GLY A 478 7.48 -15.41 -3.51
N THR A 479 6.93 -14.23 -3.82
CA THR A 479 7.57 -13.24 -4.72
C THR A 479 8.56 -12.34 -3.96
N GLU A 480 9.25 -11.48 -4.70
CA GLU A 480 10.13 -10.46 -4.14
C GLU A 480 9.61 -9.05 -4.41
N LEU A 481 9.91 -8.13 -3.52
CA LEU A 481 9.71 -6.71 -3.71
C LEU A 481 11.02 -6.13 -4.26
N VAL A 482 10.94 -5.30 -5.32
CA VAL A 482 12.12 -4.59 -5.84
C VAL A 482 11.94 -3.10 -5.61
N LEU A 483 12.84 -2.53 -4.80
CA LEU A 483 12.96 -1.10 -4.57
C LEU A 483 13.99 -0.54 -5.54
N VAL A 484 13.57 0.40 -6.38
CA VAL A 484 14.39 0.99 -7.45
C VAL A 484 14.71 2.44 -7.08
N ALA A 485 16.00 2.72 -6.94
CA ALA A 485 16.52 4.05 -6.71
C ALA A 485 16.63 4.84 -8.03
N ARG A 486 16.58 6.17 -7.95
CA ARG A 486 16.73 7.07 -9.09
C ARG A 486 18.03 6.93 -9.88
N ASP A 487 19.08 6.40 -9.22
CA ASP A 487 20.38 6.12 -9.85
C ASP A 487 20.44 4.73 -10.50
N GLY A 488 19.32 4.00 -10.50
CA GLY A 488 19.17 2.66 -11.05
C GLY A 488 19.60 1.54 -10.11
N TYR A 489 20.01 1.84 -8.87
CA TYR A 489 20.31 0.81 -7.88
C TYR A 489 19.03 0.09 -7.44
N GLU A 490 19.08 -1.24 -7.36
CA GLU A 490 17.93 -2.07 -6.94
C GLU A 490 18.25 -2.81 -5.64
N THR A 491 17.36 -2.71 -4.65
CA THR A 491 17.33 -3.60 -3.48
C THR A 491 16.15 -4.55 -3.61
N LYS A 492 16.38 -5.84 -3.33
CA LYS A 492 15.34 -6.87 -3.35
C LYS A 492 15.06 -7.37 -1.93
N LEU A 493 13.79 -7.49 -1.57
CA LEU A 493 13.37 -8.10 -0.30
C LEU A 493 12.39 -9.25 -0.56
N PRO A 494 12.51 -10.37 0.16
CA PRO A 494 11.59 -11.49 0.02
C PRO A 494 10.22 -11.15 0.60
N TYR A 495 9.18 -11.84 0.14
CA TYR A 495 7.83 -11.74 0.72
C TYR A 495 7.82 -11.84 2.26
N SER A 496 8.63 -12.73 2.84
CA SER A 496 8.73 -12.94 4.30
C SER A 496 9.31 -11.75 5.07
N SER A 497 10.02 -10.83 4.41
CA SER A 497 10.54 -9.60 5.03
C SER A 497 9.50 -8.46 5.02
N ILE A 498 8.49 -8.54 4.15
CA ILE A 498 7.41 -7.55 4.03
C ILE A 498 6.14 -8.02 4.77
N TYR A 499 5.81 -9.29 4.62
CA TYR A 499 4.71 -10.00 5.28
C TYR A 499 5.33 -11.00 6.27
N THR A 500 5.83 -10.45 7.36
CA THR A 500 6.61 -11.13 8.39
C THR A 500 5.78 -12.12 9.21
N ASP A 501 6.40 -13.26 9.56
CA ASP A 501 5.93 -14.09 10.66
C ASP A 501 6.37 -13.49 12.02
N PRO A 502 5.85 -13.99 13.16
CA PRO A 502 6.18 -13.42 14.47
C PRO A 502 7.68 -13.37 14.81
N SER A 503 8.46 -14.36 14.37
CA SER A 503 9.90 -14.41 14.67
C SER A 503 10.68 -13.37 13.87
N VAL A 504 10.36 -13.22 12.58
CA VAL A 504 10.94 -12.18 11.73
C VAL A 504 10.48 -10.80 12.21
N GLN A 505 9.20 -10.64 12.58
CA GLN A 505 8.68 -9.36 13.07
C GLN A 505 9.33 -8.93 14.39
N GLU A 506 9.59 -9.87 15.31
CA GLU A 506 10.23 -9.55 16.59
C GLU A 506 11.66 -9.01 16.37
N ARG A 507 12.42 -9.64 15.45
CA ARG A 507 13.83 -9.33 15.22
C ARG A 507 14.05 -8.21 14.21
N GLN A 508 13.39 -8.23 13.05
CA GLN A 508 13.52 -7.20 12.00
C GLN A 508 12.64 -5.98 12.28
N GLY A 509 11.45 -6.19 12.85
CA GLY A 509 10.40 -5.19 12.89
C GLY A 509 9.82 -4.86 11.52
N ASP A 510 9.16 -3.70 11.43
CA ASP A 510 8.54 -3.24 10.19
C ASP A 510 9.62 -2.82 9.18
N ALA A 511 9.48 -3.32 7.94
CA ALA A 511 10.19 -2.76 6.79
C ALA A 511 9.45 -1.50 6.32
N ILE A 512 10.10 -0.34 6.39
CA ILE A 512 9.50 0.96 6.08
C ILE A 512 10.28 1.69 4.99
N LEU A 513 9.56 2.50 4.22
CA LEU A 513 10.15 3.54 3.39
C LEU A 513 10.08 4.87 4.13
N ALA A 514 11.23 5.33 4.62
CA ALA A 514 11.36 6.60 5.32
C ALA A 514 11.35 7.76 4.32
N TRP A 515 10.37 8.65 4.47
CA TRP A 515 10.26 9.90 3.70
C TRP A 515 10.63 11.14 4.54
N TRP A 516 10.96 10.94 5.82
CA TRP A 516 11.50 11.95 6.73
C TRP A 516 12.65 11.36 7.54
N ALA A 517 13.72 12.14 7.71
CA ALA A 517 14.80 11.81 8.62
C ALA A 517 15.46 13.06 9.22
N ASP A 518 15.81 12.98 10.50
CA ASP A 518 16.58 13.98 11.24
C ASP A 518 16.10 15.44 11.04
N GLY A 519 14.79 15.65 11.13
CA GLY A 519 14.19 16.99 11.02
C GLY A 519 13.81 17.42 9.61
N LYS A 520 14.04 16.58 8.59
CA LYS A 520 13.84 16.94 7.18
C LYS A 520 12.93 15.95 6.48
N TYR A 521 11.98 16.47 5.71
CA TYR A 521 11.19 15.72 4.73
C TYR A 521 11.94 15.58 3.42
N VAL A 522 11.59 14.62 2.56
CA VAL A 522 11.98 14.69 1.15
C VAL A 522 11.29 15.89 0.48
N PRO A 523 11.97 16.65 -0.42
CA PRO A 523 13.30 16.42 -0.96
C PRO A 523 14.48 16.93 -0.11
N GLU A 524 14.25 17.67 0.99
CA GLU A 524 15.32 18.21 1.85
C GLU A 524 16.12 17.12 2.59
N TYR A 525 15.51 15.96 2.81
CA TYR A 525 16.20 14.75 3.23
C TYR A 525 17.09 14.29 2.08
N ALA A 526 18.40 14.57 2.18
CA ALA A 526 19.36 14.42 1.08
C ALA A 526 19.49 12.98 0.54
N ASP A 527 19.16 11.97 1.35
CA ASP A 527 19.12 10.56 0.93
C ASP A 527 17.79 10.19 0.27
N GLY A 528 16.85 11.12 0.08
CA GLY A 528 15.54 10.85 -0.52
C GLY A 528 14.74 9.82 0.28
N MET A 529 13.76 9.17 -0.36
CA MET A 529 13.06 8.06 0.30
C MET A 529 14.04 6.90 0.48
N ARG A 530 14.09 6.33 1.70
CA ARG A 530 15.12 5.35 2.09
C ARG A 530 14.52 4.17 2.85
N LEU A 531 14.99 2.96 2.54
CA LEU A 531 14.59 1.75 3.27
C LEU A 531 15.16 1.74 4.69
N PHE A 532 14.29 1.51 5.69
CA PHE A 532 14.66 1.21 7.07
C PHE A 532 13.95 -0.04 7.58
N PHE A 533 14.56 -0.71 8.54
CA PHE A 533 13.89 -1.68 9.41
C PHE A 533 13.71 -1.06 10.80
N THR A 534 12.63 -1.40 11.50
CA THR A 534 12.34 -0.88 12.85
C THR A 534 12.34 -1.98 13.91
N PRO A 535 13.49 -2.64 14.15
CA PRO A 535 13.59 -3.80 15.04
C PRO A 535 13.20 -3.43 16.48
N GLY A 536 12.51 -4.36 17.14
CA GLY A 536 12.18 -4.24 18.55
C GLY A 536 13.42 -4.45 19.42
N GLY A 537 13.64 -3.61 20.43
CA GLY A 537 14.76 -3.75 21.36
C GLY A 537 15.76 -2.59 21.29
N ASP A 538 16.98 -2.84 20.83
CA ASP A 538 18.07 -1.86 20.81
C ASP A 538 18.00 -0.88 19.62
N ASN A 539 17.03 -1.07 18.72
CA ASN A 539 16.81 -0.31 17.48
C ASN A 539 17.96 -0.41 16.47
N VAL A 540 18.73 -1.51 16.52
CA VAL A 540 19.81 -1.82 15.58
C VAL A 540 19.36 -2.99 14.71
N TYR A 541 19.61 -2.88 13.40
CA TYR A 541 19.55 -3.99 12.47
C TYR A 541 20.99 -4.36 12.06
N GLY A 542 21.54 -5.40 12.69
CA GLY A 542 22.92 -5.87 12.56
C GLY A 542 23.13 -6.91 11.46
N GLN A 543 24.38 -7.40 11.32
CA GLN A 543 24.67 -8.49 10.39
C GLN A 543 23.93 -9.78 10.78
N TRP A 544 23.85 -10.07 12.08
CA TRP A 544 23.15 -11.24 12.58
C TRP A 544 21.63 -11.16 12.38
N ASP A 545 21.03 -9.97 12.49
CA ASP A 545 19.62 -9.79 12.13
C ASP A 545 19.36 -10.13 10.67
N MET A 546 20.21 -9.67 9.76
CA MET A 546 20.12 -10.02 8.34
C MET A 546 20.26 -11.55 8.13
N HIS A 547 21.17 -12.20 8.86
CA HIS A 547 21.35 -13.65 8.81
C HIS A 547 20.08 -14.42 9.21
N GLU A 548 19.45 -14.01 10.32
CA GLU A 548 18.30 -14.72 10.90
C GLU A 548 16.96 -14.36 10.22
N THR A 549 16.86 -13.19 9.60
CA THR A 549 15.57 -12.69 9.07
C THR A 549 15.45 -12.76 7.55
N LEU A 550 16.56 -12.92 6.81
CA LEU A 550 16.55 -13.03 5.35
C LEU A 550 17.15 -14.36 4.88
N PRO A 551 16.63 -14.98 3.80
CA PRO A 551 17.29 -16.09 3.15
C PRO A 551 18.64 -15.68 2.55
N GLU A 552 19.59 -16.62 2.45
CA GLU A 552 20.96 -16.37 1.98
C GLU A 552 21.04 -15.65 0.63
N SER A 553 20.12 -15.92 -0.29
CA SER A 553 20.05 -15.26 -1.60
C SER A 553 19.77 -13.75 -1.54
N TYR A 554 19.25 -13.26 -0.41
CA TYR A 554 18.95 -11.85 -0.16
C TYR A 554 20.00 -11.17 0.74
N TRP A 555 21.02 -11.90 1.19
CA TRP A 555 22.10 -11.30 1.96
C TRP A 555 22.93 -10.36 1.08
N HIS A 556 23.22 -9.18 1.63
CA HIS A 556 24.06 -8.20 0.97
C HIS A 556 25.50 -8.30 1.48
N TYR A 557 26.47 -8.28 0.56
CA TYR A 557 27.88 -8.38 0.87
C TYR A 557 28.68 -7.18 0.37
N TYR A 558 29.75 -6.86 1.09
CA TYR A 558 30.76 -5.89 0.71
C TYR A 558 32.13 -6.58 0.65
N TYR A 559 32.78 -6.52 -0.51
CA TYR A 559 34.09 -7.13 -0.70
C TYR A 559 35.20 -6.13 -0.41
N ALA A 560 36.04 -6.43 0.57
CA ALA A 560 37.22 -5.64 0.90
C ALA A 560 38.37 -6.53 1.37
N ASP A 561 39.60 -6.18 0.97
CA ASP A 561 40.84 -6.83 1.40
C ASP A 561 40.85 -8.36 1.29
N GLY A 562 40.13 -8.91 0.31
CA GLY A 562 40.05 -10.35 0.07
C GLY A 562 38.91 -11.07 0.80
N VAL A 563 38.11 -10.37 1.59
CA VAL A 563 37.04 -10.91 2.44
C VAL A 563 35.68 -10.39 1.97
N MET A 564 34.67 -11.27 1.94
CA MET A 564 33.26 -10.91 1.73
C MET A 564 32.61 -10.67 3.09
N TYR A 565 32.49 -9.41 3.50
CA TYR A 565 31.79 -9.05 4.73
C TYR A 565 30.29 -8.93 4.46
N PRO A 566 29.43 -9.56 5.27
CA PRO A 566 28.03 -9.20 5.36
C PRO A 566 27.87 -7.69 5.58
N SER A 567 26.89 -7.08 4.91
CA SER A 567 26.61 -5.66 5.04
C SER A 567 25.11 -5.38 4.95
N CYS A 568 24.43 -5.51 6.09
CA CYS A 568 23.02 -5.16 6.26
C CYS A 568 22.75 -3.70 5.86
N ALA A 569 23.68 -2.77 6.14
CA ALA A 569 23.57 -1.37 5.71
C ALA A 569 23.54 -1.20 4.18
N GLY A 570 23.98 -2.18 3.40
CA GLY A 570 23.86 -2.19 1.95
C GLY A 570 22.44 -2.51 1.45
N LEU A 571 21.58 -3.08 2.30
CA LEU A 571 20.16 -3.25 2.01
C LEU A 571 19.42 -1.90 2.02
N SER A 572 19.79 -0.98 2.93
CA SER A 572 19.17 0.34 3.11
C SER A 572 19.47 1.30 1.95
N ALA A 573 18.87 1.01 0.80
CA ALA A 573 18.92 1.82 -0.41
C ALA A 573 18.20 3.14 -0.22
N LYS A 574 18.77 4.16 -0.85
CA LYS A 574 18.35 5.56 -0.77
C LYS A 574 17.86 6.04 -2.14
N TRP A 575 17.18 7.17 -2.17
CA TRP A 575 16.61 7.76 -3.37
C TRP A 575 15.62 6.84 -4.10
N ILE A 576 14.86 6.04 -3.35
CA ILE A 576 13.83 5.17 -3.93
C ILE A 576 12.74 6.02 -4.59
N GLU A 577 12.46 5.75 -5.86
CA GLU A 577 11.41 6.42 -6.64
C GLU A 577 10.42 5.41 -7.27
N GLU A 578 10.78 4.12 -7.31
CA GLU A 578 9.86 3.07 -7.79
C GLU A 578 9.89 1.82 -6.90
N ILE A 579 8.70 1.23 -6.69
CA ILE A 579 8.51 -0.07 -6.06
C ILE A 579 7.86 -1.00 -7.09
N ARG A 580 8.50 -2.12 -7.38
CA ARG A 580 7.93 -3.18 -8.22
C ARG A 580 7.43 -4.32 -7.34
N VAL A 581 6.13 -4.56 -7.45
CA VAL A 581 5.39 -5.64 -6.81
C VAL A 581 5.11 -6.69 -7.87
N TYR A 582 5.33 -7.97 -7.59
CA TYR A 582 5.08 -9.04 -8.55
C TYR A 582 3.92 -9.93 -8.12
N SER A 583 3.11 -10.30 -9.10
CA SER A 583 2.12 -11.36 -8.97
C SER A 583 2.78 -12.73 -9.17
N ILE A 584 2.28 -13.75 -8.51
CA ILE A 584 2.74 -15.13 -8.73
C ILE A 584 2.39 -15.55 -10.16
N PRO A 585 3.28 -16.21 -10.92
CA PRO A 585 2.92 -16.84 -12.20
C PRO A 585 1.77 -17.84 -12.03
N GLN A 586 0.85 -17.91 -13.00
CA GLN A 586 -0.10 -19.02 -13.07
C GLN A 586 0.69 -20.30 -13.38
N GLY A 587 1.10 -20.99 -12.33
CA GLY A 587 2.10 -22.08 -12.38
C GLY A 587 2.72 -22.41 -11.02
N ASP A 588 2.57 -21.55 -10.00
CA ASP A 588 2.85 -21.95 -8.61
C ASP A 588 1.57 -22.38 -7.93
N TRP A 589 1.64 -23.55 -7.31
CA TRP A 589 0.54 -24.14 -6.60
C TRP A 589 0.65 -23.79 -5.11
N THR A 590 -0.52 -23.63 -4.48
CA THR A 590 -0.67 -23.59 -3.03
C THR A 590 -1.29 -24.92 -2.58
N LEU A 591 -0.78 -25.46 -1.48
CA LEU A 591 -1.37 -26.58 -0.77
C LEU A 591 -2.06 -26.04 0.50
N GLU A 592 -3.37 -26.13 0.53
CA GLU A 592 -4.18 -25.73 1.69
C GLU A 592 -4.12 -26.81 2.78
N LEU A 593 -3.80 -26.43 4.02
CA LEU A 593 -3.82 -27.30 5.19
C LEU A 593 -4.87 -26.77 6.18
N ASP A 594 -5.75 -27.63 6.68
CA ASP A 594 -6.85 -27.22 7.56
C ASP A 594 -7.09 -28.23 8.69
N GLY A 595 -6.65 -27.90 9.90
CA GLY A 595 -6.90 -28.66 11.12
C GLY A 595 -7.90 -28.01 12.07
N THR A 596 -8.60 -26.96 11.63
CA THR A 596 -9.47 -26.14 12.50
C THR A 596 -10.61 -26.92 13.12
N ALA A 597 -11.09 -27.98 12.46
CA ALA A 597 -12.14 -28.86 12.98
C ALA A 597 -11.70 -29.66 14.22
N LEU A 598 -10.39 -29.78 14.49
CA LEU A 598 -9.82 -30.40 15.68
C LEU A 598 -9.32 -29.38 16.72
N GLY A 599 -9.46 -28.08 16.43
CA GLY A 599 -8.91 -27.00 17.26
C GLY A 599 -7.47 -26.59 16.90
N GLY A 600 -6.94 -27.09 15.79
CA GLY A 600 -5.66 -26.68 15.22
C GLY A 600 -5.77 -25.47 14.28
N LEU A 601 -4.81 -25.32 13.38
CA LEU A 601 -4.66 -24.14 12.51
C LEU A 601 -5.19 -24.36 11.09
N ALA A 602 -5.35 -23.28 10.33
CA ALA A 602 -5.44 -23.32 8.87
C ALA A 602 -4.22 -22.59 8.29
N TYR A 603 -3.58 -23.16 7.28
CA TYR A 603 -2.35 -22.64 6.72
C TYR A 603 -2.18 -22.98 5.24
N ASP A 604 -1.72 -22.01 4.46
CA ASP A 604 -1.48 -22.16 3.03
C ASP A 604 0.02 -22.34 2.77
N VAL A 605 0.38 -23.54 2.30
CA VAL A 605 1.77 -23.87 1.96
C VAL A 605 2.04 -23.53 0.50
N SER A 606 2.86 -22.50 0.26
CA SER A 606 3.31 -22.17 -1.11
C SER A 606 4.30 -23.22 -1.63
N LYS A 607 4.34 -23.41 -2.95
CA LYS A 607 5.37 -24.23 -3.63
C LYS A 607 6.79 -23.86 -3.19
N THR A 608 7.11 -22.56 -3.13
CA THR A 608 8.45 -22.09 -2.72
C THR A 608 8.77 -22.49 -1.28
N TYR A 609 7.81 -22.36 -0.36
CA TYR A 609 7.98 -22.81 1.02
C TYR A 609 8.16 -24.32 1.10
N PHE A 610 7.33 -25.08 0.38
CA PHE A 610 7.42 -26.54 0.31
C PHE A 610 8.78 -27.00 -0.23
N GLU A 611 9.26 -26.41 -1.32
CA GLU A 611 10.56 -26.72 -1.93
C GLU A 611 11.74 -26.32 -1.02
N SER A 612 11.65 -25.16 -0.35
CA SER A 612 12.65 -24.69 0.62
C SER A 612 12.73 -25.60 1.86
N ALA A 613 11.59 -26.06 2.37
CA ALA A 613 11.53 -26.98 3.50
C ALA A 613 12.22 -28.32 3.20
N LEU A 614 12.12 -28.81 1.95
CA LEU A 614 12.76 -30.06 1.50
C LEU A 614 14.29 -29.98 1.40
N VAL A 615 14.86 -28.77 1.29
CA VAL A 615 16.31 -28.54 1.20
C VAL A 615 16.93 -28.00 2.50
N CYS A 616 16.10 -27.76 3.53
CA CYS A 616 16.52 -27.26 4.84
C CYS A 616 17.62 -28.16 5.45
N GLN A 617 18.78 -27.56 5.79
CA GLN A 617 19.94 -28.28 6.33
C GLN A 617 19.99 -28.30 7.87
N PHE A 618 19.02 -27.70 8.56
CA PHE A 618 19.00 -27.52 10.02
C PHE A 618 18.55 -28.77 10.82
N GLY A 619 18.93 -29.98 10.38
CA GLY A 619 18.86 -31.21 11.18
C GLY A 619 17.52 -31.97 11.17
N ALA A 620 16.42 -31.39 10.69
CA ALA A 620 15.15 -32.10 10.48
C ALA A 620 15.05 -32.62 9.03
N ASN A 621 15.02 -33.95 8.85
CA ASN A 621 14.87 -34.56 7.53
C ASN A 621 13.42 -34.44 7.02
N HIS A 622 13.07 -33.31 6.39
CA HIS A 622 11.73 -33.08 5.82
C HIS A 622 11.46 -33.81 4.50
N LYS A 623 12.45 -34.53 3.97
CA LYS A 623 12.39 -35.20 2.67
C LYS A 623 12.32 -36.72 2.83
N ALA A 624 11.40 -37.36 2.11
CA ALA A 624 11.32 -38.81 1.94
C ALA A 624 11.28 -39.20 0.45
N ALA A 625 11.67 -40.44 0.17
CA ALA A 625 11.72 -40.99 -1.18
C ALA A 625 11.07 -42.38 -1.24
N TYR A 626 10.39 -42.68 -2.35
CA TYR A 626 9.75 -43.97 -2.61
C TYR A 626 9.99 -44.39 -4.06
N THR A 627 10.40 -45.65 -4.28
CA THR A 627 10.52 -46.22 -5.62
C THR A 627 9.32 -47.13 -5.89
N ASP A 628 8.57 -46.84 -6.95
CA ASP A 628 7.39 -47.64 -7.31
C ASP A 628 7.75 -48.91 -8.10
N GLY A 629 6.75 -49.76 -8.36
CA GLY A 629 6.92 -51.02 -9.09
C GLY A 629 7.36 -50.88 -10.55
N GLU A 630 7.34 -49.66 -11.11
CA GLU A 630 7.84 -49.35 -12.46
C GLU A 630 9.29 -48.82 -12.42
N GLY A 631 9.89 -48.73 -11.23
CA GLY A 631 11.24 -48.21 -11.02
C GLY A 631 11.33 -46.68 -11.03
N ARG A 632 10.21 -45.97 -10.94
CA ARG A 632 10.21 -44.50 -10.81
C ARG A 632 10.46 -44.10 -9.37
N VAL A 633 11.33 -43.12 -9.17
CA VAL A 633 11.66 -42.59 -7.84
C VAL A 633 10.85 -41.33 -7.60
N TRP A 634 10.00 -41.34 -6.58
CA TRP A 634 9.22 -40.19 -6.14
C TRP A 634 9.83 -39.60 -4.89
N GLU A 635 9.89 -38.27 -4.80
CA GLU A 635 10.45 -37.56 -3.65
C GLU A 635 9.56 -36.38 -3.25
N GLY A 636 9.49 -36.12 -1.94
CA GLY A 636 8.75 -34.99 -1.37
C GLY A 636 8.62 -35.09 0.15
N MET A 637 7.56 -34.49 0.70
CA MET A 637 7.39 -34.36 2.15
C MET A 637 6.56 -35.52 2.72
N PRO A 638 6.99 -36.19 3.80
CA PRO A 638 6.14 -37.09 4.58
C PRO A 638 4.83 -36.42 4.99
N LEU A 639 3.71 -37.12 4.82
CA LEU A 639 2.37 -36.57 5.10
C LEU A 639 2.21 -36.10 6.56
N TRP A 640 2.84 -36.79 7.51
CA TRP A 640 2.74 -36.44 8.93
C TRP A 640 3.38 -35.09 9.28
N LEU A 641 4.40 -34.63 8.53
CA LEU A 641 4.97 -33.29 8.74
C LEU A 641 3.99 -32.19 8.31
N LEU A 642 3.28 -32.41 7.20
CA LEU A 642 2.24 -31.48 6.74
C LEU A 642 1.05 -31.45 7.69
N VAL A 643 0.66 -32.60 8.23
CA VAL A 643 -0.44 -32.68 9.20
C VAL A 643 -0.07 -32.02 10.53
N GLY A 644 1.15 -32.24 11.01
CA GLY A 644 1.64 -31.60 12.25
C GLY A 644 1.62 -30.08 12.18
N PHE A 645 1.83 -29.52 10.98
CA PHE A 645 1.77 -28.07 10.78
C PHE A 645 0.43 -27.41 11.17
N VAL A 646 -0.65 -28.20 11.27
CA VAL A 646 -2.01 -27.72 11.52
C VAL A 646 -2.78 -28.54 12.56
N ASP A 647 -2.23 -29.60 13.14
CA ASP A 647 -2.97 -30.44 14.09
C ASP A 647 -3.12 -29.81 15.49
N ASP A 648 -2.22 -28.90 15.86
CA ASP A 648 -2.37 -27.96 16.96
C ASP A 648 -1.68 -26.59 16.67
N ALA A 649 -1.22 -25.87 17.70
CA ALA A 649 -0.59 -24.56 17.56
C ALA A 649 0.93 -24.62 17.38
N ASP A 650 1.57 -25.78 17.58
CA ASP A 650 3.01 -25.99 17.46
C ASP A 650 3.37 -26.43 16.04
N GLN A 651 3.74 -25.47 15.19
CA GLN A 651 3.98 -25.75 13.77
C GLN A 651 5.38 -26.30 13.47
N HIS A 652 6.36 -26.15 14.38
CA HIS A 652 7.77 -26.33 14.03
C HIS A 652 8.71 -26.60 15.22
N SER A 653 8.31 -27.47 16.15
CA SER A 653 9.20 -28.10 17.16
C SER A 653 9.40 -29.61 16.92
N ASP A 654 10.21 -30.28 17.74
CA ASP A 654 10.32 -31.76 17.75
C ASP A 654 8.97 -32.47 18.01
N ASN A 655 8.02 -31.76 18.64
CA ASN A 655 6.68 -32.23 18.96
C ASN A 655 5.61 -31.65 18.03
N ALA A 656 5.98 -31.03 16.91
CA ALA A 656 5.04 -30.41 15.97
C ALA A 656 4.00 -31.36 15.37
N PHE A 657 4.14 -32.68 15.55
CA PHE A 657 3.06 -33.62 15.25
C PHE A 657 2.50 -34.15 16.55
N ASN A 658 1.20 -33.96 16.76
CA ASN A 658 0.51 -34.33 17.98
C ASN A 658 0.20 -35.84 18.01
N ASP A 659 1.16 -36.62 18.52
CA ASP A 659 1.07 -38.07 18.60
C ASP A 659 -0.14 -38.54 19.45
N GLU A 660 -0.52 -37.81 20.51
CA GLU A 660 -1.68 -38.13 21.35
C GLU A 660 -3.01 -37.95 20.60
N LEU A 661 -3.15 -36.84 19.88
CA LEU A 661 -4.33 -36.54 19.06
C LEU A 661 -4.44 -37.55 17.90
N ALA A 662 -3.31 -37.88 17.26
CA ALA A 662 -3.26 -38.87 16.19
C ALA A 662 -3.63 -40.27 16.69
N GLN A 663 -3.23 -40.63 17.92
CA GLN A 663 -3.61 -41.90 18.55
C GLN A 663 -5.08 -41.94 18.99
N ALA A 664 -5.67 -40.78 19.35
CA ALA A 664 -7.09 -40.67 19.69
C ALA A 664 -8.00 -40.89 18.47
N GLY A 665 -7.49 -40.68 17.25
CA GLY A 665 -8.14 -41.03 16.00
C GLY A 665 -8.89 -39.87 15.33
N TYR A 666 -8.35 -39.37 14.23
CA TYR A 666 -8.99 -38.44 13.31
C TYR A 666 -8.74 -38.86 11.85
N GLN A 667 -9.47 -38.25 10.92
CA GLN A 667 -9.34 -38.52 9.49
C GLN A 667 -8.54 -37.43 8.81
N VAL A 668 -7.53 -37.83 8.04
CA VAL A 668 -6.79 -36.95 7.13
C VAL A 668 -7.41 -37.10 5.75
N VAL A 669 -8.13 -36.06 5.30
CA VAL A 669 -8.82 -36.04 4.01
C VAL A 669 -8.02 -35.21 3.03
N ILE A 670 -7.54 -35.85 1.97
CA ILE A 670 -6.70 -35.24 0.96
C ILE A 670 -7.55 -35.02 -0.29
N PHE A 671 -7.64 -33.80 -0.76
CA PHE A 671 -8.43 -33.42 -1.93
C PHE A 671 -7.53 -33.10 -3.12
N SER A 672 -7.92 -33.60 -4.28
CA SER A 672 -7.31 -33.27 -5.56
C SER A 672 -8.10 -32.19 -6.30
N ARG A 673 -7.41 -31.47 -7.20
CA ARG A 673 -8.03 -30.43 -8.06
C ARG A 673 -9.14 -30.98 -8.97
N ASP A 674 -9.10 -32.25 -9.31
CA ASP A 674 -10.13 -32.92 -10.12
C ASP A 674 -11.35 -33.38 -9.30
N GLY A 675 -11.43 -33.00 -8.02
CA GLY A 675 -12.59 -33.26 -7.15
C GLY A 675 -12.63 -34.65 -6.53
N LYS A 676 -11.54 -35.43 -6.61
CA LYS A 676 -11.41 -36.71 -5.88
C LYS A 676 -10.85 -36.46 -4.48
N SER A 677 -11.00 -37.45 -3.63
CA SER A 677 -10.38 -37.44 -2.31
C SER A 677 -9.92 -38.81 -1.87
N ALA A 678 -9.01 -38.82 -0.89
CA ALA A 678 -8.53 -40.00 -0.20
C ALA A 678 -8.57 -39.72 1.29
N VAL A 679 -8.97 -40.74 2.06
CA VAL A 679 -9.09 -40.64 3.52
C VAL A 679 -8.08 -41.59 4.15
N ILE A 680 -7.29 -41.05 5.07
CA ILE A 680 -6.25 -41.79 5.80
C ILE A 680 -6.51 -41.60 7.31
N ASP A 681 -6.45 -42.70 8.05
CA ASP A 681 -6.55 -42.67 9.50
C ASP A 681 -5.26 -42.08 10.12
N SER A 682 -5.41 -41.17 11.08
CA SER A 682 -4.28 -40.50 11.75
C SER A 682 -3.27 -41.49 12.35
N ALA A 683 -3.72 -42.66 12.83
CA ALA A 683 -2.83 -43.67 13.39
C ALA A 683 -1.88 -44.29 12.35
N HIS A 684 -2.22 -44.23 11.05
CA HIS A 684 -1.38 -44.78 9.98
C HIS A 684 -0.27 -43.84 9.54
N ILE A 685 -0.40 -42.53 9.79
CA ILE A 685 0.58 -41.53 9.40
C ILE A 685 1.51 -41.15 10.55
N MET A 686 1.18 -41.48 11.80
CA MET A 686 1.95 -41.14 13.00
C MET A 686 3.45 -41.46 12.85
N ARG A 687 4.25 -40.39 12.66
CA ARG A 687 5.71 -40.44 12.40
C ARG A 687 6.11 -41.44 11.30
N ASN A 688 5.24 -41.66 10.31
CA ASN A 688 5.38 -42.67 9.27
C ASN A 688 5.67 -42.05 7.89
N THR A 689 6.74 -42.51 7.22
CA THR A 689 7.10 -42.08 5.85
C THR A 689 6.46 -42.92 4.75
N ASP A 690 5.52 -43.81 5.07
CA ASP A 690 4.84 -44.64 4.08
C ASP A 690 3.86 -43.86 3.18
N TYR A 691 3.59 -42.60 3.55
CA TYR A 691 2.74 -41.65 2.83
C TYR A 691 3.56 -40.38 2.57
N ILE A 692 3.79 -40.08 1.30
CA ILE A 692 4.63 -38.97 0.84
C ILE A 692 3.81 -38.13 -0.13
N VAL A 693 3.78 -36.82 0.12
CA VAL A 693 3.29 -35.82 -0.82
C VAL A 693 4.47 -35.41 -1.69
N ALA A 694 4.57 -36.02 -2.86
CA ALA A 694 5.69 -35.86 -3.78
C ALA A 694 5.51 -34.66 -4.72
N ASN A 695 6.56 -33.84 -4.83
CA ASN A 695 6.69 -32.78 -5.83
C ASN A 695 7.71 -33.13 -6.93
N SER A 696 8.45 -34.23 -6.76
CA SER A 696 9.54 -34.64 -7.65
C SER A 696 9.41 -36.09 -8.12
N LEU A 697 9.83 -36.32 -9.37
CA LEU A 697 9.87 -37.60 -10.07
C LEU A 697 11.23 -37.78 -10.75
N ASN A 698 11.93 -38.87 -10.41
CA ASN A 698 13.25 -39.24 -10.91
C ASN A 698 14.31 -38.12 -10.73
N GLY A 699 14.31 -37.46 -9.56
CA GLY A 699 15.26 -36.41 -9.23
C GLY A 699 15.00 -35.05 -9.88
N ALA A 700 13.89 -34.90 -10.61
CA ALA A 700 13.43 -33.62 -11.16
C ALA A 700 12.04 -33.27 -10.61
N LEU A 701 11.69 -31.99 -10.57
CA LEU A 701 10.31 -31.57 -10.26
C LEU A 701 9.34 -32.20 -11.26
N ILE A 702 8.15 -32.56 -10.79
CA ILE A 702 7.07 -33.02 -11.67
C ILE A 702 6.76 -31.86 -12.63
N PRO A 703 6.83 -32.05 -13.96
CA PRO A 703 6.55 -30.96 -14.90
C PRO A 703 5.04 -30.69 -14.97
N GLU A 704 4.64 -29.45 -15.23
CA GLU A 704 3.22 -29.03 -15.37
C GLU A 704 2.41 -29.86 -16.36
N SER A 705 3.07 -30.34 -17.42
CA SER A 705 2.47 -31.22 -18.42
C SER A 705 2.16 -32.64 -17.91
N ASP A 706 2.71 -33.03 -16.75
CA ASP A 706 2.44 -34.35 -16.16
C ASP A 706 1.09 -34.34 -15.43
N SER A 707 0.30 -35.40 -15.63
CA SER A 707 -0.98 -35.61 -14.93
C SER A 707 -0.88 -35.63 -13.40
N SER A 708 0.33 -35.78 -12.85
CA SER A 708 0.64 -35.82 -11.42
C SER A 708 0.91 -34.42 -10.84
N TRP A 709 1.08 -33.41 -11.68
CA TRP A 709 1.33 -32.04 -11.26
C TRP A 709 0.11 -31.41 -10.58
N PRO A 710 0.25 -30.62 -9.51
CA PRO A 710 1.52 -30.20 -8.89
C PRO A 710 2.11 -31.18 -7.87
N LEU A 711 1.26 -31.90 -7.14
CA LEU A 711 1.62 -32.77 -6.04
C LEU A 711 0.94 -34.13 -6.18
N ARG A 712 1.62 -35.19 -5.77
CA ARG A 712 1.11 -36.56 -5.84
C ARG A 712 1.28 -37.30 -4.52
N LEU A 713 0.25 -38.03 -4.09
CA LEU A 713 0.33 -38.93 -2.96
C LEU A 713 0.91 -40.27 -3.44
N VAL A 714 2.02 -40.66 -2.83
CA VAL A 714 2.77 -41.87 -3.13
C VAL A 714 3.33 -42.49 -1.86
N GLY A 715 3.83 -43.72 -1.94
CA GLY A 715 4.51 -44.39 -0.84
C GLY A 715 4.13 -45.87 -0.72
N PRO A 716 4.85 -46.65 0.11
CA PRO A 716 4.60 -48.08 0.33
C PRO A 716 3.17 -48.45 0.71
N ALA A 717 2.46 -47.58 1.44
CA ALA A 717 1.08 -47.81 1.88
C ALA A 717 0.02 -47.20 0.94
N VAL A 718 0.45 -46.58 -0.16
CA VAL A 718 -0.42 -45.89 -1.11
C VAL A 718 -0.72 -46.80 -2.30
N SER A 719 -1.98 -47.24 -2.42
CA SER A 719 -2.44 -48.08 -3.53
C SER A 719 -3.88 -47.74 -3.92
N GLY A 720 -4.29 -48.14 -5.13
CA GLY A 720 -5.67 -47.97 -5.60
C GLY A 720 -6.15 -46.52 -5.59
N ASP A 721 -7.31 -46.30 -4.99
CA ASP A 721 -7.98 -45.00 -4.80
C ASP A 721 -7.18 -44.00 -3.95
N LYS A 722 -6.23 -44.48 -3.14
CA LYS A 722 -5.34 -43.62 -2.34
C LYS A 722 -4.20 -42.98 -3.15
N SER A 723 -3.89 -43.45 -4.37
CA SER A 723 -2.83 -42.82 -5.20
C SER A 723 -3.35 -41.56 -5.90
N LEU A 724 -3.59 -40.51 -5.12
CA LEU A 724 -4.09 -39.23 -5.63
C LEU A 724 -3.01 -38.45 -6.39
N LYS A 725 -3.47 -37.76 -7.43
CA LYS A 725 -2.69 -36.80 -8.22
C LYS A 725 -3.30 -35.42 -8.03
N GLN A 726 -2.52 -34.39 -8.34
CA GLN A 726 -2.98 -32.99 -8.34
C GLN A 726 -3.54 -32.56 -6.98
N ILE A 727 -2.87 -32.93 -5.89
CA ILE A 727 -3.30 -32.58 -4.53
C ILE A 727 -3.33 -31.05 -4.40
N ALA A 728 -4.40 -30.54 -3.79
CA ALA A 728 -4.59 -29.11 -3.54
C ALA A 728 -4.90 -28.79 -2.08
N ARG A 729 -5.51 -29.73 -1.33
CA ARG A 729 -5.92 -29.49 0.06
C ARG A 729 -5.78 -30.74 0.91
N ILE A 730 -5.41 -30.56 2.18
CA ILE A 730 -5.39 -31.59 3.23
C ILE A 730 -6.19 -31.04 4.41
N GLU A 731 -7.22 -31.76 4.83
CA GLU A 731 -8.13 -31.38 5.91
C GLU A 731 -8.14 -32.44 7.00
N LEU A 732 -8.05 -32.04 8.26
CA LEU A 732 -8.19 -32.92 9.41
C LEU A 732 -9.62 -32.86 9.92
N GLN A 733 -10.31 -33.99 9.85
CA GLN A 733 -11.69 -34.11 10.27
C GLN A 733 -11.78 -34.97 11.54
N PRO A 734 -12.67 -34.63 12.49
CA PRO A 734 -12.96 -35.49 13.62
C PRO A 734 -13.23 -36.94 13.15
N GLY A 735 -12.65 -37.92 13.85
CA GLY A 735 -12.95 -39.32 13.59
C GLY A 735 -14.46 -39.58 13.65
N LYS A 736 -14.95 -40.56 12.86
CA LYS A 736 -16.35 -41.01 12.99
C LYS A 736 -16.61 -41.35 14.46
N PRO A 737 -17.76 -40.94 15.05
CA PRO A 737 -18.01 -41.17 16.46
C PRO A 737 -17.92 -42.67 16.77
N ALA A 738 -17.11 -42.99 17.78
CA ALA A 738 -16.96 -44.35 18.29
C ALA A 738 -18.32 -44.85 18.79
N VAL A 739 -18.74 -46.03 18.32
CA VAL A 739 -20.02 -46.64 18.73
C VAL A 739 -19.73 -47.94 19.46
N VAL A 740 -20.15 -48.04 20.72
CA VAL A 740 -20.01 -49.25 21.54
C VAL A 740 -21.39 -49.84 21.79
N ILE A 741 -21.62 -51.03 21.22
CA ILE A 741 -22.83 -51.82 21.38
C ILE A 741 -22.53 -53.01 22.31
N LYS A 742 -23.18 -53.04 23.47
CA LYS A 742 -23.14 -54.19 24.38
C LYS A 742 -24.44 -54.97 24.28
N LEU A 743 -24.32 -56.27 24.05
CA LEU A 743 -25.41 -57.23 23.97
C LEU A 743 -25.17 -58.37 24.97
N THR A 744 -26.22 -59.10 25.32
CA THR A 744 -26.10 -60.31 26.15
C THR A 744 -26.92 -61.43 25.53
N LEU A 745 -26.34 -62.63 25.44
CA LEU A 745 -27.04 -63.82 24.96
C LEU A 745 -28.35 -64.03 25.75
N GLY A 746 -29.44 -64.27 25.02
CA GLY A 746 -30.77 -64.52 25.57
C GLY A 746 -31.53 -63.29 26.09
N LYS A 747 -30.93 -62.08 26.09
CA LYS A 747 -31.61 -60.85 26.51
C LYS A 747 -32.04 -60.00 25.32
N LYS A 748 -33.23 -59.39 25.43
CA LYS A 748 -33.78 -58.44 24.43
C LYS A 748 -33.44 -56.98 24.75
N GLU A 749 -32.27 -56.76 25.33
CA GLU A 749 -31.78 -55.44 25.73
C GLU A 749 -30.35 -55.29 25.24
N ALA A 750 -30.04 -54.09 24.72
CA ALA A 750 -28.73 -53.66 24.27
C ALA A 750 -28.37 -52.34 24.95
N VAL A 751 -27.08 -52.07 25.12
CA VAL A 751 -26.58 -50.75 25.52
C VAL A 751 -25.76 -50.19 24.37
N VAL A 752 -26.21 -49.07 23.80
CA VAL A 752 -25.49 -48.34 22.73
C VAL A 752 -24.99 -47.05 23.34
N ASP A 753 -23.67 -46.86 23.39
CA ASP A 753 -23.01 -45.67 23.94
C ASP A 753 -23.51 -45.29 25.35
N GLY A 754 -23.68 -46.31 26.19
CA GLY A 754 -24.16 -46.15 27.57
C GLY A 754 -25.69 -46.02 27.71
N LYS A 755 -26.45 -45.95 26.61
CA LYS A 755 -27.92 -45.85 26.61
C LYS A 755 -28.58 -47.20 26.32
N SER A 756 -29.50 -47.61 27.19
CA SER A 756 -30.29 -48.84 26.99
C SER A 756 -31.27 -48.71 25.82
N SER A 757 -31.35 -49.77 25.00
CA SER A 757 -32.19 -49.92 23.81
C SER A 757 -32.80 -51.33 23.76
N ALA A 758 -34.07 -51.43 23.36
CA ALA A 758 -34.75 -52.72 23.22
C ALA A 758 -34.42 -53.42 21.90
N LEU A 759 -34.27 -54.74 21.94
CA LEU A 759 -34.04 -55.58 20.76
C LEU A 759 -35.33 -56.32 20.37
N ASP A 760 -35.64 -56.35 19.08
CA ASP A 760 -36.74 -57.16 18.57
C ASP A 760 -36.51 -58.66 18.78
N VAL A 761 -35.25 -59.09 18.70
CA VAL A 761 -34.82 -60.47 18.88
C VAL A 761 -33.55 -60.51 19.72
N ALA A 762 -33.48 -61.45 20.66
CA ALA A 762 -32.30 -61.60 21.51
C ALA A 762 -31.14 -62.23 20.70
N PRO A 763 -29.89 -61.84 20.95
CA PRO A 763 -28.73 -62.60 20.50
C PRO A 763 -28.79 -64.02 21.07
N LYS A 764 -28.25 -65.00 20.36
CA LYS A 764 -28.24 -66.40 20.81
C LYS A 764 -26.94 -67.10 20.46
N ALA A 765 -26.65 -68.21 21.14
CA ALA A 765 -25.56 -69.07 20.75
C ALA A 765 -25.92 -69.82 19.45
N GLY A 766 -24.99 -69.85 18.50
CA GLY A 766 -25.07 -70.63 17.27
C GLY A 766 -25.10 -72.12 17.56
N ALA A 767 -25.94 -72.86 16.84
CA ALA A 767 -26.20 -74.27 17.11
C ALA A 767 -25.02 -75.22 16.78
N ALA A 768 -24.05 -74.76 15.99
CA ALA A 768 -22.93 -75.58 15.50
C ALA A 768 -21.65 -75.41 16.33
N ASP A 769 -21.37 -74.21 16.85
CA ASP A 769 -20.06 -73.82 17.39
C ASP A 769 -20.13 -72.96 18.67
N GLY A 770 -21.34 -72.60 19.14
CA GLY A 770 -21.55 -71.78 20.33
C GLY A 770 -21.20 -70.30 20.16
N LYS A 771 -20.81 -69.85 18.96
CA LYS A 771 -20.53 -68.43 18.67
C LYS A 771 -21.80 -67.60 18.70
N ALA A 772 -21.69 -66.35 19.11
CA ALA A 772 -22.83 -65.45 19.17
C ALA A 772 -23.40 -65.17 17.77
N MET A 773 -24.71 -65.35 17.64
CA MET A 773 -25.55 -64.89 16.54
C MET A 773 -26.26 -63.62 17.00
N VAL A 774 -26.00 -62.49 16.34
CA VAL A 774 -26.47 -61.16 16.76
C VAL A 774 -27.48 -60.57 15.75
N PRO A 775 -28.40 -59.69 16.17
CA PRO A 775 -29.43 -59.14 15.28
C PRO A 775 -28.82 -58.26 14.18
N LEU A 776 -28.91 -58.71 12.93
CA LEU A 776 -28.27 -58.07 11.78
C LEU A 776 -28.67 -56.59 11.66
N ARG A 777 -29.98 -56.33 11.60
CA ARG A 777 -30.52 -54.98 11.39
C ARG A 777 -30.11 -54.02 12.49
N PHE A 778 -30.34 -54.39 13.75
CA PHE A 778 -30.06 -53.53 14.90
C PHE A 778 -28.58 -53.14 14.97
N VAL A 779 -27.68 -54.12 14.85
CA VAL A 779 -26.24 -53.87 14.92
C VAL A 779 -25.79 -53.06 13.70
N SER A 780 -26.26 -53.40 12.50
CA SER A 780 -25.93 -52.66 11.26
C SER A 780 -26.37 -51.19 11.35
N GLU A 781 -27.63 -50.92 11.72
CA GLU A 781 -28.18 -49.56 11.81
C GLU A 781 -27.52 -48.75 12.94
N ALA A 782 -27.22 -49.36 14.08
CA ALA A 782 -26.49 -48.70 15.17
C ALA A 782 -25.06 -48.32 14.76
N LEU A 783 -24.43 -49.11 13.89
CA LEU A 783 -23.14 -48.79 13.28
C LEU A 783 -23.28 -47.83 12.08
N GLY A 784 -24.48 -47.37 11.73
CA GLY A 784 -24.72 -46.42 10.63
C GLY A 784 -24.84 -47.04 9.24
N ALA A 785 -25.03 -48.36 9.14
CA ALA A 785 -25.33 -49.05 7.88
C ALA A 785 -26.84 -49.04 7.55
N GLU A 786 -27.17 -49.11 6.28
CA GLU A 786 -28.55 -49.30 5.81
C GLU A 786 -28.83 -50.80 5.55
N VAL A 787 -30.01 -51.29 5.95
CA VAL A 787 -30.41 -52.70 5.73
C VAL A 787 -31.72 -52.79 4.98
N GLN A 788 -31.65 -53.26 3.73
CA GLN A 788 -32.79 -53.46 2.84
C GLN A 788 -33.11 -54.95 2.66
N TRP A 789 -34.40 -55.27 2.57
CA TRP A 789 -34.90 -56.62 2.28
C TRP A 789 -35.59 -56.62 0.92
N ASP A 790 -35.13 -57.48 0.01
CA ASP A 790 -35.85 -57.78 -1.22
C ASP A 790 -36.74 -59.02 -1.03
N PRO A 791 -38.07 -58.86 -0.94
CA PRO A 791 -38.99 -59.98 -0.78
C PRO A 791 -39.10 -60.86 -2.03
N ALA A 792 -38.75 -60.38 -3.23
CA ALA A 792 -38.86 -61.15 -4.47
C ALA A 792 -37.68 -62.13 -4.63
N GLY A 793 -36.46 -61.67 -4.31
CA GLY A 793 -35.24 -62.49 -4.33
C GLY A 793 -34.95 -63.22 -3.02
N GLY A 794 -35.59 -62.85 -1.91
CA GLY A 794 -35.29 -63.39 -0.59
C GLY A 794 -33.92 -62.95 -0.05
N GLN A 795 -33.45 -61.79 -0.49
CA GLN A 795 -32.08 -61.31 -0.29
C GLN A 795 -32.05 -60.08 0.62
N ILE A 796 -31.01 -59.96 1.44
CA ILE A 796 -30.75 -58.80 2.28
C ILE A 796 -29.54 -58.07 1.71
N THR A 797 -29.70 -56.76 1.50
CA THR A 797 -28.60 -55.85 1.14
C THR A 797 -28.26 -55.02 2.36
N VAL A 798 -26.98 -55.03 2.74
CA VAL A 798 -26.40 -54.17 3.79
C VAL A 798 -25.45 -53.19 3.12
N SER A 799 -25.75 -51.91 3.22
CA SER A 799 -24.94 -50.83 2.66
C SER A 799 -24.19 -50.12 3.79
N TYR A 800 -22.86 -50.20 3.77
CA TYR A 800 -22.00 -49.62 4.81
C TYR A 800 -20.76 -48.96 4.19
N GLY A 801 -20.71 -47.62 4.24
CA GLY A 801 -19.67 -46.88 3.53
C GLY A 801 -19.72 -47.14 2.03
N ASP A 802 -18.61 -47.60 1.46
CA ASP A 802 -18.43 -48.02 0.07
C ASP A 802 -18.76 -49.51 -0.17
N LYS A 803 -19.25 -50.22 0.85
CA LYS A 803 -19.52 -51.66 0.80
C LYS A 803 -20.99 -51.95 0.62
N GLU A 804 -21.29 -52.77 -0.37
CA GLU A 804 -22.58 -53.42 -0.59
C GLU A 804 -22.44 -54.92 -0.32
N ILE A 805 -23.08 -55.39 0.76
CA ILE A 805 -23.02 -56.79 1.19
C ILE A 805 -24.39 -57.42 0.95
N LEU A 806 -24.44 -58.42 0.08
CA LEU A 806 -25.67 -59.16 -0.18
C LEU A 806 -25.60 -60.55 0.44
N LEU A 807 -26.61 -60.88 1.25
CA LEU A 807 -26.72 -62.17 1.93
C LEU A 807 -28.13 -62.75 1.83
N THR A 808 -28.21 -64.07 1.79
CA THR A 808 -29.49 -64.81 1.79
C THR A 808 -29.58 -65.61 3.08
N PRO A 809 -30.68 -65.52 3.84
CA PRO A 809 -30.90 -66.37 5.01
C PRO A 809 -30.72 -67.85 4.68
N ALA A 810 -30.14 -68.61 5.63
CA ALA A 810 -29.76 -70.02 5.49
C ALA A 810 -28.65 -70.35 4.45
N SER A 811 -28.09 -69.35 3.76
CA SER A 811 -26.89 -69.51 2.93
C SER A 811 -25.65 -68.99 3.66
N ASN A 812 -24.58 -69.78 3.70
CA ASN A 812 -23.27 -69.30 4.16
C ASN A 812 -22.54 -68.47 3.10
N LYS A 813 -23.00 -68.47 1.84
CA LYS A 813 -22.45 -67.63 0.77
C LYS A 813 -23.05 -66.23 0.81
N ILE A 814 -22.18 -65.23 0.70
CA ILE A 814 -22.54 -63.82 0.56
C ILE A 814 -21.73 -63.21 -0.59
N THR A 815 -22.11 -62.03 -1.06
CA THR A 815 -21.27 -61.21 -1.96
C THR A 815 -20.96 -59.88 -1.32
N VAL A 816 -19.71 -59.42 -1.42
CA VAL A 816 -19.28 -58.09 -0.97
C VAL A 816 -18.76 -57.36 -2.20
N ASN A 817 -19.40 -56.25 -2.59
CA ASN A 817 -19.08 -55.51 -3.82
C ASN A 817 -19.00 -56.42 -5.07
N GLY A 818 -19.86 -57.44 -5.14
CA GLY A 818 -19.90 -58.43 -6.22
C GLY A 818 -18.98 -59.64 -6.07
N GLU A 819 -18.06 -59.67 -5.10
CA GLU A 819 -17.16 -60.79 -4.86
C GLU A 819 -17.74 -61.83 -3.88
N GLU A 820 -17.74 -63.11 -4.27
CA GLU A 820 -18.25 -64.21 -3.44
C GLU A 820 -17.37 -64.46 -2.20
N ASN A 821 -18.01 -64.47 -1.04
CA ASN A 821 -17.41 -64.72 0.28
C ASN A 821 -18.23 -65.77 1.05
N SER A 822 -17.64 -66.35 2.11
CA SER A 822 -18.33 -67.33 2.97
C SER A 822 -18.29 -66.94 4.45
N LEU A 823 -19.43 -67.11 5.11
CA LEU A 823 -19.64 -66.98 6.55
C LEU A 823 -19.31 -68.28 7.29
N ASP A 824 -18.80 -68.14 8.50
CA ASP A 824 -18.60 -69.25 9.44
C ASP A 824 -19.86 -69.44 10.30
N GLY A 825 -20.96 -69.74 9.61
CA GLY A 825 -22.31 -69.80 10.17
C GLY A 825 -23.33 -69.14 9.24
N ALA A 826 -24.36 -69.87 8.83
CA ALA A 826 -25.39 -69.31 7.96
C ALA A 826 -26.26 -68.29 8.73
N PRO A 827 -26.64 -67.15 8.13
CA PRO A 827 -27.60 -66.23 8.73
C PRO A 827 -28.92 -66.95 9.01
N GLU A 828 -29.51 -66.71 10.18
CA GLU A 828 -30.72 -67.38 10.61
C GLU A 828 -31.90 -66.43 10.65
N MET A 829 -32.99 -66.78 9.96
CA MET A 829 -34.24 -66.05 10.02
C MET A 829 -35.18 -66.63 11.07
N LEU A 830 -35.59 -65.80 12.02
CA LEU A 830 -36.52 -66.12 13.10
C LEU A 830 -37.89 -65.45 12.86
N PRO A 831 -39.02 -66.11 13.16
CA PRO A 831 -40.35 -65.47 13.08
C PRO A 831 -40.44 -64.23 13.99
N PRO A 832 -41.00 -63.09 13.55
CA PRO A 832 -41.74 -62.85 12.30
C PRO A 832 -40.90 -62.30 11.12
N GLY A 833 -39.61 -62.62 11.03
CA GLY A 833 -38.71 -62.19 9.95
C GLY A 833 -37.48 -61.41 10.44
N ARG A 834 -36.93 -61.76 11.61
CA ARG A 834 -35.70 -61.17 12.16
C ARG A 834 -34.51 -62.03 11.81
N VAL A 835 -33.45 -61.42 11.26
CA VAL A 835 -32.26 -62.14 10.85
C VAL A 835 -31.15 -61.96 11.88
N LEU A 836 -30.57 -63.08 12.31
CA LEU A 836 -29.33 -63.11 13.08
C LEU A 836 -28.18 -63.50 12.17
N VAL A 837 -27.03 -62.86 12.34
CA VAL A 837 -25.77 -63.21 11.66
C VAL A 837 -24.71 -63.58 12.69
N PRO A 838 -23.70 -64.39 12.31
CA PRO A 838 -22.53 -64.60 13.16
C PRO A 838 -21.89 -63.28 13.59
N LEU A 839 -21.40 -63.20 14.83
CA LEU A 839 -20.76 -62.00 15.37
C LEU A 839 -19.60 -61.49 14.52
N ASP A 840 -18.82 -62.40 13.93
CA ASP A 840 -17.68 -62.08 13.06
C ASP A 840 -18.10 -61.47 11.71
N PHE A 841 -19.40 -61.48 11.36
CA PHE A 841 -19.91 -60.78 10.18
C PHE A 841 -19.45 -59.31 10.14
N PHE A 842 -19.62 -58.60 11.27
CA PHE A 842 -19.31 -57.18 11.32
C PHE A 842 -17.80 -56.93 11.24
N SER A 843 -17.01 -57.66 12.03
CA SER A 843 -15.56 -57.47 12.02
C SER A 843 -14.91 -57.89 10.70
N ARG A 844 -15.47 -58.87 10.00
CA ARG A 844 -14.93 -59.33 8.72
C ARG A 844 -15.30 -58.44 7.55
N PHE A 845 -16.51 -57.88 7.52
CA PHE A 845 -16.99 -57.17 6.33
C PHE A 845 -17.09 -55.66 6.50
N PHE A 846 -17.23 -55.12 7.71
CA PHE A 846 -17.33 -53.66 7.89
C PHE A 846 -15.93 -53.01 7.92
N GLY A 847 -14.91 -53.75 8.38
CA GLY A 847 -13.48 -53.40 8.24
C GLY A 847 -12.96 -52.44 9.30
N ASP A 848 -13.82 -51.60 9.88
CA ASP A 848 -13.54 -50.70 11.01
C ASP A 848 -14.27 -51.14 12.30
N VAL A 849 -14.80 -52.37 12.34
CA VAL A 849 -15.57 -52.89 13.47
C VAL A 849 -14.84 -54.05 14.14
N THR A 850 -14.87 -54.09 15.47
CA THR A 850 -14.41 -55.22 16.27
C THR A 850 -15.57 -55.83 17.05
N GLY A 851 -15.51 -57.15 17.26
CA GLY A 851 -16.52 -57.90 17.98
C GLY A 851 -15.88 -58.91 18.93
N SER A 852 -16.33 -58.94 20.18
CA SER A 852 -15.86 -59.90 21.18
C SER A 852 -17.03 -60.52 21.94
N GLN A 853 -16.83 -61.75 22.41
CA GLN A 853 -17.78 -62.49 23.23
C GLN A 853 -17.04 -63.07 24.45
N THR A 854 -17.59 -62.91 25.65
CA THR A 854 -17.08 -63.52 26.89
C THR A 854 -17.72 -64.89 27.15
N GLU A 855 -17.09 -65.72 28.00
CA GLU A 855 -17.67 -67.00 28.45
C GLU A 855 -19.04 -66.82 29.15
N ALA A 856 -19.27 -65.65 29.76
CA ALA A 856 -20.54 -65.30 30.39
C ALA A 856 -21.65 -64.92 29.39
N GLY A 857 -21.36 -64.90 28.08
CA GLY A 857 -22.31 -64.55 27.03
C GLY A 857 -22.53 -63.06 26.86
N GLU A 858 -21.61 -62.22 27.34
CA GLU A 858 -21.58 -60.79 27.04
C GLU A 858 -20.89 -60.56 25.70
N ILE A 859 -21.48 -59.71 24.87
CA ILE A 859 -21.00 -59.40 23.53
C ILE A 859 -20.73 -57.90 23.46
N THR A 860 -19.55 -57.51 23.02
CA THR A 860 -19.21 -56.11 22.74
C THR A 860 -18.86 -55.96 21.28
N ILE A 861 -19.54 -55.04 20.60
CA ILE A 861 -19.26 -54.64 19.22
C ILE A 861 -18.87 -53.17 19.27
N SER A 862 -17.71 -52.84 18.70
CA SER A 862 -17.16 -51.50 18.71
C SER A 862 -16.76 -51.08 17.32
N ARG A 863 -17.19 -49.89 16.91
CA ARG A 863 -16.62 -49.13 15.79
C ARG A 863 -15.79 -48.00 16.36
#